data_AF-A0A8B8T7K3-F1
#
_entry.id   AF-A0A8B8T7K3-F1
#
_cell.length_a   1.000
_cell.length_b   1.000
_cell.length_c   1.000
_cell.angle_alpha   90.00
_cell.angle_beta   90.00
_cell.angle_gamma   90.00
#
_symmetry.space_group_name_H-M   'P 1'
#
loop_
_entity.id
_entity.type
_entity.pdbx_description
1 polymer ?
#
loop_
_entity_poly.entity_id
_entity_poly.type
_entity_poly.pdbx_seq_one_letter_code
_entity_poly.pdbx_strand_id
1 'polypeptide(L)'
;MALSSWYPELGFGEKVVQVTAVSTGPSLELCTFPSTLGSSVAAAALDQLFVVEQSLQSDYFKCNEEARTFLKDVAVAVKKLEEMRKATIDLLEIESMEFSRLYFLLETLPTDVSRELEECVKDARRLNLVEINQLHTKITRMNNEIEFLKKNILKLKKINKALGEQQEEIARQHEKIVLSLNHAMKEKAITSIYINETYTKINLEKEEIELQKKYIQEVEEQMGKEKQEYLKRKQKLNQEIDEYNKFCELKRKETYKKKTELDGLKLKMKKIRETITASTGVLSDDNLKIAQLHESIRFWEQQAEDIKKSCKDLEDKVVFFRNNKEDLDDSSNCEKNELLLKIKQIAEKLHKYHLENKDLREKLNAVTRQYKIVLNEEEKVFMQKQKLYAENQKQLSFITQKENFLSKRRVDIKNMEEGLLTLKDLHRATKEVYQKQIKILNDNLERENQRCGITQWKIACLLKKHARWTARVKDEMQEIINKIQEAELKRSDLLQETNLRENKVNEFLAQIEQLTIELKREEEEFVVKEKKLIQELSKYEQRFVKEMQINKIKEDELGEYLPQLQVAEEEYTDRNRKFRELADILTAQKQEQNLLNDQIAQLSRDFLRYFNDADKVKQELKQLRDHESYKIRTHFEILKVLENEIYVHDLKADALLVENERLKEYIAYIKNSIEEYKKGGDDLTCTSNDLSCQLIALQTQYSDLWAEFQGTLKELVESSNETLREIKNLVEKLNARDENIEQISVWLQGNLEELHSLMEQESQMDLPESKKKQSRIKRIHFPVVECTMKKSKQKLTK
;
A
#
# COMPACT_ATOMS: atom_id res chain seq x y z
N MET A 1 22.75 -31.75 62.80
CA MET A 1 21.46 -32.45 63.00
C MET A 1 21.59 -33.84 62.38
N ALA A 2 21.18 -34.94 63.01
CA ALA A 2 20.91 -35.17 64.43
C ALA A 2 21.09 -36.67 64.70
N LEU A 3 21.57 -37.04 65.90
CA LEU A 3 21.64 -38.44 66.34
C LEU A 3 20.30 -38.86 66.94
N SER A 4 19.81 -40.05 66.61
CA SER A 4 18.85 -40.78 67.44
C SER A 4 18.98 -42.28 67.17
N SER A 5 19.00 -43.08 68.23
CA SER A 5 19.22 -44.53 68.19
C SER A 5 18.43 -45.18 69.32
N TRP A 6 17.44 -46.00 69.00
CA TRP A 6 16.66 -46.77 69.97
C TRP A 6 16.86 -48.29 69.73
N TYR A 7 17.13 -48.98 70.82
CA TYR A 7 17.16 -50.45 71.01
C TYR A 7 15.76 -50.89 71.56
N PRO A 8 15.44 -52.17 71.87
CA PRO A 8 16.29 -53.36 72.08
C PRO A 8 16.05 -54.45 71.00
N GLU A 9 16.20 -55.78 71.15
CA GLU A 9 16.25 -56.67 72.32
C GLU A 9 17.03 -58.00 72.07
N LEU A 10 16.81 -59.04 72.88
CA LEU A 10 17.68 -60.22 73.02
C LEU A 10 17.51 -61.29 71.93
N GLY A 11 18.62 -61.96 71.61
CA GLY A 11 18.63 -63.35 71.14
C GLY A 11 19.27 -64.25 72.20
N PHE A 12 18.61 -65.35 72.57
CA PHE A 12 19.12 -66.35 73.52
C PHE A 12 19.86 -67.49 72.81
N GLY A 13 20.88 -68.06 73.45
CA GLY A 13 21.53 -69.27 72.92
C GLY A 13 22.62 -69.88 73.79
N GLU A 14 22.24 -70.68 74.79
CA GLU A 14 23.02 -71.86 75.22
C GLU A 14 22.15 -72.82 76.06
N LYS A 15 22.60 -74.07 76.26
CA LYS A 15 21.77 -75.15 76.82
C LYS A 15 22.61 -76.27 77.45
N VAL A 16 22.49 -76.50 78.76
CA VAL A 16 23.14 -77.64 79.47
C VAL A 16 22.19 -78.29 80.50
N VAL A 17 21.87 -79.56 80.23
CA VAL A 17 21.65 -80.78 81.07
C VAL A 17 21.22 -80.71 82.56
N GLN A 18 20.42 -81.73 82.97
CA GLN A 18 20.21 -82.38 84.32
C GLN A 18 18.84 -82.06 85.01
N VAL A 19 17.92 -82.93 85.52
CA VAL A 19 17.81 -84.35 86.01
C VAL A 19 18.07 -84.51 87.53
N THR A 20 17.24 -85.15 88.40
CA THR A 20 15.90 -85.84 88.34
C THR A 20 14.76 -84.92 88.87
N ALA A 21 13.48 -85.26 89.15
CA ALA A 21 12.60 -86.46 89.24
C ALA A 21 12.55 -87.31 90.56
N VAL A 22 11.36 -87.91 90.85
CA VAL A 22 10.96 -88.75 92.03
C VAL A 22 10.77 -87.91 93.34
N SER A 23 9.89 -88.16 94.34
CA SER A 23 9.14 -89.36 94.78
C SER A 23 7.68 -89.14 95.20
N THR A 24 6.87 -90.18 95.00
CA THR A 24 5.57 -90.50 95.60
C THR A 24 5.59 -90.69 97.13
N GLY A 25 4.43 -90.53 97.77
CA GLY A 25 4.09 -91.08 99.10
C GLY A 25 3.13 -92.28 98.99
N PRO A 26 2.95 -93.10 100.06
CA PRO A 26 2.51 -94.49 99.91
C PRO A 26 0.99 -94.73 99.87
N SER A 27 0.63 -95.84 99.21
CA SER A 27 -0.68 -96.47 99.20
C SER A 27 -1.04 -97.15 100.53
N LEU A 28 -2.34 -97.23 100.86
CA LEU A 28 -2.84 -98.26 101.78
C LEU A 28 -2.84 -99.62 101.08
N GLU A 29 -2.34 -100.65 101.75
CA GLU A 29 -2.65 -102.04 101.39
C GLU A 29 -3.97 -102.45 102.03
N LEU A 30 -4.88 -103.01 101.22
CA LEU A 30 -6.07 -103.73 101.68
C LEU A 30 -6.04 -105.12 101.05
N CYS A 31 -5.91 -106.17 101.87
CA CYS A 31 -6.66 -107.42 101.77
C CYS A 31 -6.11 -108.48 102.74
N THR A 32 -7.00 -109.21 103.42
CA THR A 32 -7.31 -110.59 102.99
C THR A 32 -8.49 -111.16 103.78
N PHE A 33 -9.52 -111.61 103.07
CA PHE A 33 -10.46 -112.60 103.59
C PHE A 33 -9.85 -114.01 103.51
N PRO A 34 -10.26 -114.94 104.38
CA PRO A 34 -10.38 -116.34 104.03
C PRO A 34 -11.85 -116.65 103.71
N SER A 35 -12.16 -116.99 102.47
CA SER A 35 -13.44 -117.55 102.06
C SER A 35 -13.40 -119.08 102.11
N THR A 36 -14.47 -119.73 102.59
CA THR A 36 -14.84 -121.10 102.18
C THR A 36 -16.26 -121.46 102.63
N LEU A 37 -16.91 -122.39 101.90
CA LEU A 37 -18.33 -122.69 102.01
C LEU A 37 -18.66 -123.74 103.10
N GLY A 38 -19.87 -123.63 103.68
CA GLY A 38 -20.48 -124.64 104.57
C GLY A 38 -21.62 -125.45 103.93
N SER A 39 -21.58 -125.67 102.60
CA SER A 39 -22.70 -126.25 101.80
C SER A 39 -23.11 -127.68 102.21
N SER A 40 -22.28 -128.39 102.96
CA SER A 40 -22.52 -129.77 103.41
C SER A 40 -23.65 -129.92 104.44
N VAL A 41 -23.89 -128.90 105.28
CA VAL A 41 -24.86 -129.03 106.40
C VAL A 41 -26.31 -128.97 105.90
N ALA A 42 -26.63 -128.04 104.98
CA ALA A 42 -27.98 -127.90 104.44
C ALA A 42 -28.37 -129.08 103.53
N ALA A 43 -27.42 -129.60 102.75
CA ALA A 43 -27.63 -130.80 101.93
C ALA A 43 -27.91 -132.04 102.81
N ALA A 44 -27.08 -132.30 103.82
CA ALA A 44 -27.27 -133.42 104.74
C ALA A 44 -28.59 -133.33 105.54
N ALA A 45 -29.03 -132.11 105.91
CA ALA A 45 -30.31 -131.90 106.56
C ALA A 45 -31.50 -132.19 105.62
N LEU A 46 -31.41 -131.80 104.34
CA LEU A 46 -32.45 -132.12 103.34
C LEU A 46 -32.51 -133.63 103.04
N ASP A 47 -31.36 -134.30 102.90
CA ASP A 47 -31.32 -135.76 102.69
C ASP A 47 -31.90 -136.52 103.89
N GLN A 48 -31.58 -136.11 105.14
CA GLN A 48 -32.19 -136.71 106.34
C GLN A 48 -33.70 -136.47 106.40
N LEU A 49 -34.19 -135.28 106.05
CA LEU A 49 -35.63 -135.00 105.96
C LEU A 49 -36.30 -135.86 104.88
N PHE A 50 -35.63 -136.13 103.75
CA PHE A 50 -36.15 -136.97 102.68
C PHE A 50 -36.22 -138.46 103.08
N VAL A 51 -35.25 -138.95 103.86
CA VAL A 51 -35.29 -140.31 104.46
C VAL A 51 -36.42 -140.43 105.49
N VAL A 52 -36.74 -139.37 106.24
CA VAL A 52 -37.91 -139.32 107.11
C VAL A 52 -39.22 -139.29 106.30
N GLU A 53 -39.30 -138.56 105.19
CA GLU A 53 -40.49 -138.57 104.32
C GLU A 53 -40.73 -139.95 103.67
N GLN A 54 -39.68 -140.65 103.22
CA GLN A 54 -39.80 -142.01 102.66
C GLN A 54 -40.19 -143.08 103.70
N SER A 55 -39.64 -143.03 104.92
CA SER A 55 -39.95 -144.03 105.95
C SER A 55 -41.40 -143.93 106.46
N LEU A 56 -42.04 -142.76 106.33
CA LEU A 56 -43.46 -142.52 106.63
C LEU A 56 -44.43 -143.02 105.53
N GLN A 57 -43.96 -143.68 104.47
CA GLN A 57 -44.80 -144.26 103.40
C GLN A 57 -45.01 -145.79 103.51
N SER A 58 -44.71 -146.41 104.66
CA SER A 58 -44.88 -147.86 104.87
C SER A 58 -45.97 -148.22 105.88
N ASP A 59 -46.82 -149.21 105.55
CA ASP A 59 -48.16 -149.45 106.10
C ASP A 59 -48.26 -150.01 107.54
N TYR A 60 -47.46 -149.55 108.52
CA TYR A 60 -47.50 -150.11 109.88
C TYR A 60 -47.53 -149.15 111.09
N PHE A 61 -47.52 -147.82 110.91
CA PHE A 61 -47.66 -146.87 112.02
C PHE A 61 -48.63 -145.72 111.73
N LYS A 62 -49.48 -145.39 112.72
CA LYS A 62 -50.33 -144.19 112.71
C LYS A 62 -49.62 -143.05 113.45
N CYS A 63 -49.25 -141.99 112.73
CA CYS A 63 -48.70 -140.75 113.29
C CYS A 63 -49.44 -139.52 112.75
N ASN A 64 -49.48 -138.44 113.52
CA ASN A 64 -50.33 -137.26 113.25
C ASN A 64 -49.89 -136.46 112.00
N GLU A 65 -50.87 -135.90 111.29
CA GLU A 65 -50.65 -135.09 110.09
C GLU A 65 -49.86 -133.80 110.35
N GLU A 66 -49.98 -133.20 111.54
CA GLU A 66 -49.25 -131.98 111.93
C GLU A 66 -47.72 -132.17 111.86
N ALA A 67 -47.20 -133.34 112.20
CA ALA A 67 -45.76 -133.61 112.08
C ALA A 67 -45.30 -133.59 110.62
N ARG A 68 -46.18 -133.99 109.69
CA ARG A 68 -45.89 -134.07 108.25
C ARG A 68 -45.94 -132.70 107.57
N THR A 69 -46.80 -131.78 108.03
CA THR A 69 -46.78 -130.39 107.54
C THR A 69 -45.56 -129.64 108.06
N PHE A 70 -45.25 -129.72 109.37
CA PHE A 70 -44.07 -129.06 109.94
C PHE A 70 -42.75 -129.46 109.26
N LEU A 71 -42.52 -130.75 109.00
CA LEU A 71 -41.29 -131.21 108.30
C LEU A 71 -41.20 -130.65 106.88
N LYS A 72 -42.34 -130.47 106.20
CA LYS A 72 -42.41 -129.97 104.83
C LYS A 72 -42.15 -128.46 104.74
N ASP A 73 -42.68 -127.69 105.67
CA ASP A 73 -42.43 -126.25 105.77
C ASP A 73 -40.95 -125.95 106.12
N VAL A 74 -40.33 -126.77 106.99
CA VAL A 74 -38.89 -126.69 107.27
C VAL A 74 -38.06 -126.95 106.02
N ALA A 75 -38.37 -127.99 105.22
CA ALA A 75 -37.66 -128.27 103.97
C ALA A 75 -37.77 -127.13 102.95
N VAL A 76 -38.95 -126.51 102.81
CA VAL A 76 -39.17 -125.34 101.95
C VAL A 76 -38.39 -124.12 102.44
N ALA A 77 -38.36 -123.86 103.76
CA ALA A 77 -37.61 -122.77 104.35
C ALA A 77 -36.09 -122.91 104.11
N VAL A 78 -35.52 -124.11 104.33
CA VAL A 78 -34.09 -124.40 104.08
C VAL A 78 -33.74 -124.20 102.60
N LYS A 79 -34.57 -124.71 101.68
CA LYS A 79 -34.34 -124.53 100.23
C LYS A 79 -34.30 -123.05 99.83
N LYS A 80 -35.26 -122.26 100.32
CA LYS A 80 -35.35 -120.83 100.02
C LYS A 80 -34.16 -120.03 100.57
N LEU A 81 -33.57 -120.47 101.69
CA LEU A 81 -32.38 -119.86 102.28
C LEU A 81 -31.13 -120.09 101.41
N GLU A 82 -30.95 -121.30 100.87
CA GLU A 82 -29.84 -121.62 99.97
C GLU A 82 -29.97 -120.93 98.60
N GLU A 83 -31.20 -120.79 98.08
CA GLU A 83 -31.48 -120.01 96.85
C GLU A 83 -31.07 -118.53 97.02
N MET A 84 -31.39 -117.90 98.16
CA MET A 84 -30.90 -116.54 98.46
C MET A 84 -29.38 -116.50 98.60
N ARG A 85 -28.76 -117.46 99.31
CA ARG A 85 -27.30 -117.52 99.49
C ARG A 85 -26.57 -117.55 98.15
N LYS A 86 -27.08 -118.30 97.18
CA LYS A 86 -26.50 -118.39 95.84
C LYS A 86 -26.62 -117.06 95.08
N ALA A 87 -27.82 -116.47 95.05
CA ALA A 87 -28.04 -115.19 94.37
C ALA A 87 -27.18 -114.04 94.93
N THR A 88 -26.85 -114.05 96.23
CA THR A 88 -25.92 -113.07 96.82
C THR A 88 -24.47 -113.29 96.37
N ILE A 89 -24.03 -114.53 96.16
CA ILE A 89 -22.68 -114.83 95.68
C ILE A 89 -22.52 -114.40 94.22
N ASP A 90 -23.49 -114.76 93.37
CA ASP A 90 -23.48 -114.41 91.94
C ASP A 90 -23.40 -112.86 91.74
N LEU A 91 -24.06 -112.09 92.60
CA LEU A 91 -24.00 -110.62 92.62
C LEU A 91 -22.63 -110.07 93.03
N LEU A 92 -22.03 -110.61 94.10
CA LEU A 92 -20.71 -110.20 94.59
C LEU A 92 -19.59 -110.55 93.60
N GLU A 93 -19.72 -111.64 92.83
CA GLU A 93 -18.77 -112.00 91.77
C GLU A 93 -18.85 -111.00 90.60
N ILE A 94 -20.06 -110.59 90.19
CA ILE A 94 -20.25 -109.53 89.18
C ILE A 94 -19.65 -108.20 89.64
N GLU A 95 -19.94 -107.75 90.87
CA GLU A 95 -19.35 -106.52 91.42
C GLU A 95 -17.82 -106.61 91.48
N SER A 96 -17.26 -107.77 91.85
CA SER A 96 -15.80 -107.97 91.89
C SER A 96 -15.14 -107.93 90.50
N MET A 97 -15.80 -108.48 89.46
CA MET A 97 -15.33 -108.37 88.07
C MET A 97 -15.41 -106.93 87.55
N GLU A 98 -16.48 -106.18 87.85
CA GLU A 98 -16.58 -104.76 87.50
C GLU A 98 -15.53 -103.92 88.23
N PHE A 99 -15.26 -104.19 89.51
CA PHE A 99 -14.21 -103.52 90.28
C PHE A 99 -12.81 -103.79 89.72
N SER A 100 -12.54 -105.04 89.31
CA SER A 100 -11.26 -105.41 88.66
C SER A 100 -11.09 -104.74 87.30
N ARG A 101 -12.17 -104.64 86.51
CA ARG A 101 -12.21 -103.91 85.24
C ARG A 101 -12.00 -102.40 85.44
N LEU A 102 -12.57 -101.81 86.50
CA LEU A 102 -12.34 -100.41 86.87
C LEU A 102 -10.90 -100.15 87.32
N TYR A 103 -10.30 -101.05 88.11
CA TYR A 103 -8.88 -100.96 88.45
C TYR A 103 -7.98 -101.05 87.22
N PHE A 104 -8.25 -101.99 86.30
CA PHE A 104 -7.51 -102.10 85.04
C PHE A 104 -7.58 -100.80 84.22
N LEU A 105 -8.77 -100.19 84.07
CA LEU A 105 -8.88 -98.88 83.41
C LEU A 105 -8.14 -97.77 84.15
N LEU A 106 -8.20 -97.73 85.49
CA LEU A 106 -7.49 -96.72 86.29
C LEU A 106 -5.96 -96.85 86.19
N GLU A 107 -5.45 -98.07 85.98
CA GLU A 107 -4.03 -98.36 85.85
C GLU A 107 -3.52 -98.10 84.42
N THR A 108 -4.24 -98.52 83.36
CA THR A 108 -3.75 -98.38 81.98
C THR A 108 -4.04 -97.01 81.36
N LEU A 109 -5.21 -96.41 81.59
CA LEU A 109 -5.65 -95.19 80.90
C LEU A 109 -4.66 -94.02 81.00
N PRO A 110 -3.99 -93.75 82.15
CA PRO A 110 -2.96 -92.71 82.22
C PRO A 110 -1.75 -92.99 81.33
N THR A 111 -1.38 -94.27 81.13
CA THR A 111 -0.25 -94.67 80.28
C THR A 111 -0.58 -94.61 78.79
N ASP A 112 -1.82 -94.95 78.42
CA ASP A 112 -2.29 -94.83 77.04
C ASP A 112 -2.44 -93.36 76.62
N VAL A 113 -3.09 -92.53 77.45
CA VAL A 113 -3.27 -91.09 77.19
C VAL A 113 -1.93 -90.34 77.14
N SER A 114 -0.96 -90.69 77.99
CA SER A 114 0.37 -90.07 77.93
C SER A 114 1.17 -90.51 76.70
N ARG A 115 1.03 -91.75 76.24
CA ARG A 115 1.61 -92.23 74.96
C ARG A 115 1.02 -91.47 73.77
N GLU A 116 -0.30 -91.35 73.68
CA GLU A 116 -0.98 -90.61 72.61
C GLU A 116 -0.60 -89.12 72.61
N LEU A 117 -0.53 -88.48 73.79
CA LEU A 117 -0.09 -87.09 73.91
C LEU A 117 1.37 -86.91 73.48
N GLU A 118 2.26 -87.84 73.86
CA GLU A 118 3.65 -87.82 73.40
C GLU A 118 3.77 -87.99 71.88
N GLU A 119 2.98 -88.87 71.27
CA GLU A 119 2.96 -89.06 69.82
C GLU A 119 2.42 -87.82 69.10
N CYS A 120 1.33 -87.22 69.59
CA CYS A 120 0.83 -85.93 69.09
C CYS A 120 1.87 -84.81 69.20
N VAL A 121 2.64 -84.74 70.30
CA VAL A 121 3.72 -83.75 70.48
C VAL A 121 4.92 -84.05 69.59
N LYS A 122 5.28 -85.32 69.37
CA LYS A 122 6.32 -85.73 68.41
C LYS A 122 5.92 -85.35 66.99
N ASP A 123 4.66 -85.53 66.62
CA ASP A 123 4.16 -85.18 65.28
C ASP A 123 3.96 -83.68 65.07
N ALA A 124 3.48 -82.94 66.06
CA ALA A 124 3.49 -81.47 66.01
C ALA A 124 4.91 -80.90 65.86
N ARG A 125 5.91 -81.50 66.53
CA ARG A 125 7.33 -81.13 66.36
C ARG A 125 7.86 -81.52 64.97
N ARG A 126 7.49 -82.70 64.46
CA ARG A 126 7.84 -83.19 63.10
C ARG A 126 7.26 -82.28 62.02
N LEU A 127 5.99 -81.89 62.14
CA LEU A 127 5.30 -80.96 61.25
C LEU A 127 5.96 -79.58 61.29
N ASN A 128 6.13 -78.98 62.47
CA ASN A 128 6.80 -77.69 62.63
C ASN A 128 8.21 -77.67 62.02
N LEU A 129 8.99 -78.75 62.19
CA LEU A 129 10.33 -78.85 61.61
C LEU A 129 10.30 -78.97 60.07
N VAL A 130 9.29 -79.65 59.50
CA VAL A 130 9.03 -79.65 58.05
C VAL A 130 8.61 -78.27 57.56
N GLU A 131 7.72 -77.58 58.26
CA GLU A 131 7.26 -76.23 57.90
C GLU A 131 8.37 -75.19 57.98
N ILE A 132 9.20 -75.21 59.03
CA ILE A 132 10.40 -74.37 59.16
C ILE A 132 11.37 -74.62 57.99
N ASN A 133 11.57 -75.87 57.59
CA ASN A 133 12.38 -76.20 56.40
C ASN A 133 11.73 -75.75 55.09
N GLN A 134 10.40 -75.78 54.97
CA GLN A 134 9.69 -75.20 53.83
C GLN A 134 9.80 -73.67 53.80
N LEU A 135 9.79 -72.99 54.95
CA LEU A 135 9.99 -71.55 55.06
C LEU A 135 11.45 -71.18 54.71
N HIS A 136 12.45 -71.87 55.24
CA HIS A 136 13.85 -71.65 54.86
C HIS A 136 14.11 -71.91 53.36
N THR A 137 13.51 -72.94 52.76
CA THR A 137 13.63 -73.19 51.31
C THR A 137 12.85 -72.19 50.46
N LYS A 138 11.75 -71.58 50.95
CA LYS A 138 11.10 -70.42 50.30
C LYS A 138 11.96 -69.15 50.42
N ILE A 139 12.47 -68.85 51.61
CA ILE A 139 13.31 -67.66 51.89
C ILE A 139 14.61 -67.70 51.06
N THR A 140 15.29 -68.84 50.97
CA THR A 140 16.51 -68.97 50.15
C THR A 140 16.23 -68.82 48.65
N ARG A 141 15.11 -69.34 48.13
CA ARG A 141 14.66 -69.07 46.75
C ARG A 141 14.43 -67.57 46.52
N MET A 142 13.67 -66.91 47.39
CA MET A 142 13.41 -65.47 47.29
C MET A 142 14.69 -64.64 47.37
N ASN A 143 15.64 -65.00 48.24
CA ASN A 143 16.93 -64.30 48.34
C ASN A 143 17.77 -64.47 47.06
N ASN A 144 17.81 -65.67 46.48
CA ASN A 144 18.49 -65.93 45.21
C ASN A 144 17.85 -65.14 44.05
N GLU A 145 16.52 -65.03 44.04
CA GLU A 145 15.78 -64.22 43.06
C GLU A 145 16.04 -62.72 43.26
N ILE A 146 16.03 -62.22 44.50
CA ILE A 146 16.39 -60.83 44.85
C ILE A 146 17.83 -60.52 44.41
N GLU A 147 18.77 -61.44 44.57
CA GLU A 147 20.12 -61.28 44.02
C GLU A 147 20.16 -61.23 42.49
N PHE A 148 19.44 -62.13 41.82
CA PHE A 148 19.34 -62.15 40.36
C PHE A 148 18.74 -60.84 39.82
N LEU A 149 17.66 -60.35 40.45
CA LEU A 149 17.04 -59.07 40.13
C LEU A 149 17.98 -57.89 40.39
N LYS A 150 18.70 -57.85 41.52
CA LYS A 150 19.75 -56.84 41.78
C LYS A 150 20.84 -56.87 40.71
N LYS A 151 21.34 -58.05 40.33
CA LYS A 151 22.32 -58.25 39.26
C LYS A 151 21.79 -57.79 37.90
N ASN A 152 20.52 -58.01 37.59
CA ASN A 152 19.89 -57.54 36.36
C ASN A 152 19.61 -56.03 36.35
N ILE A 153 19.19 -55.43 37.47
CA ILE A 153 19.07 -53.96 37.62
C ILE A 153 20.43 -53.28 37.38
N LEU A 154 21.53 -53.86 37.87
CA LEU A 154 22.87 -53.36 37.60
C LEU A 154 23.28 -53.49 36.12
N LYS A 155 22.92 -54.60 35.44
CA LYS A 155 23.12 -54.74 33.98
C LYS A 155 22.31 -53.68 33.20
N LEU A 156 21.02 -53.52 33.52
CA LEU A 156 20.14 -52.55 32.86
C LEU A 156 20.62 -51.11 33.08
N LYS A 157 21.08 -50.75 34.29
CA LYS A 157 21.69 -49.43 34.54
C LYS A 157 22.95 -49.19 33.70
N LYS A 158 23.80 -50.20 33.49
CA LYS A 158 24.97 -50.09 32.59
C LYS A 158 24.55 -49.93 31.13
N ILE A 159 23.59 -50.72 30.66
CA ILE A 159 23.06 -50.65 29.29
C ILE A 159 22.42 -49.27 29.03
N ASN A 160 21.56 -48.78 29.93
CA ASN A 160 20.92 -47.48 29.78
C ASN A 160 21.92 -46.32 29.78
N LYS A 161 23.02 -46.40 30.56
CA LYS A 161 24.09 -45.38 30.51
C LYS A 161 24.79 -45.38 29.14
N ALA A 162 25.17 -46.54 28.63
CA ALA A 162 25.82 -46.66 27.32
C ALA A 162 24.89 -46.23 26.16
N LEU A 163 23.59 -46.54 26.24
CA LEU A 163 22.58 -46.07 25.28
C LEU A 163 22.39 -44.55 25.34
N GLY A 164 22.41 -43.94 26.54
CA GLY A 164 22.38 -42.49 26.70
C GLY A 164 23.60 -41.81 26.06
N GLU A 165 24.80 -42.33 26.34
CA GLU A 165 26.05 -41.85 25.73
C GLU A 165 26.05 -41.97 24.20
N GLN A 166 25.52 -43.08 23.66
CA GLN A 166 25.32 -43.25 22.22
C GLN A 166 24.26 -42.29 21.66
N GLN A 167 23.17 -42.04 22.38
CA GLN A 167 22.12 -41.12 21.95
C GLN A 167 22.62 -39.66 21.93
N GLU A 168 23.43 -39.24 22.90
CA GLU A 168 24.09 -37.93 22.92
C GLU A 168 25.11 -37.77 21.78
N GLU A 169 25.89 -38.82 21.48
CA GLU A 169 26.82 -38.82 20.35
C GLU A 169 26.07 -38.72 19.01
N ILE A 170 25.01 -39.52 18.81
CA ILE A 170 24.17 -39.46 17.61
C ILE A 170 23.49 -38.08 17.49
N ALA A 171 23.02 -37.49 18.61
CA ALA A 171 22.44 -36.15 18.61
C ALA A 171 23.46 -35.08 18.18
N ARG A 172 24.68 -35.09 18.74
CA ARG A 172 25.76 -34.16 18.34
C ARG A 172 26.21 -34.36 16.89
N GLN A 173 26.23 -35.59 16.39
CA GLN A 173 26.51 -35.88 14.98
C GLN A 173 25.39 -35.37 14.06
N HIS A 174 24.12 -35.61 14.42
CA HIS A 174 22.97 -35.11 13.68
C HIS A 174 22.94 -33.58 13.65
N GLU A 175 23.13 -32.91 14.78
CA GLU A 175 23.24 -31.45 14.88
C GLU A 175 24.36 -30.92 13.96
N LYS A 176 25.55 -31.52 13.99
CA LYS A 176 26.67 -31.14 13.12
C LYS A 176 26.35 -31.31 11.63
N ILE A 177 25.61 -32.35 11.26
CA ILE A 177 25.14 -32.60 9.87
C ILE A 177 24.06 -31.58 9.47
N VAL A 178 23.12 -31.25 10.36
CA VAL A 178 22.08 -30.25 10.12
C VAL A 178 22.70 -28.85 9.97
N LEU A 179 23.68 -28.49 10.79
CA LEU A 179 24.40 -27.23 10.68
C LEU A 179 25.21 -27.12 9.38
N SER A 180 25.91 -28.18 8.96
CA SER A 180 26.66 -28.17 7.70
C SER A 180 25.73 -28.15 6.48
N LEU A 181 24.60 -28.87 6.52
CA LEU A 181 23.56 -28.83 5.49
C LEU A 181 22.92 -27.42 5.40
N ASN A 182 22.57 -26.81 6.53
CA ASN A 182 22.00 -25.46 6.56
C ASN A 182 22.98 -24.42 6.02
N HIS A 183 24.28 -24.53 6.32
CA HIS A 183 25.31 -23.68 5.72
C HIS A 183 25.42 -23.92 4.21
N ALA A 184 25.49 -25.17 3.75
CA ALA A 184 25.54 -25.50 2.32
C ALA A 184 24.28 -25.03 1.56
N MET A 185 23.10 -25.09 2.18
CA MET A 185 21.86 -24.54 1.63
C MET A 185 21.87 -23.01 1.58
N LYS A 186 22.45 -22.34 2.58
CA LYS A 186 22.66 -20.89 2.57
C LYS A 186 23.61 -20.47 1.44
N GLU A 187 24.77 -21.13 1.28
CA GLU A 187 25.70 -20.82 0.19
C GLU A 187 25.10 -21.14 -1.18
N LYS A 188 24.31 -22.23 -1.30
CA LYS A 188 23.53 -22.52 -2.51
C LYS A 188 22.50 -21.41 -2.80
N ALA A 189 21.84 -20.86 -1.78
CA ALA A 189 20.90 -19.75 -1.96
C ALA A 189 21.62 -18.47 -2.40
N ILE A 190 22.73 -18.10 -1.75
CA ILE A 190 23.55 -16.92 -2.11
C ILE A 190 24.08 -17.03 -3.54
N THR A 191 24.66 -18.18 -3.91
CA THR A 191 25.14 -18.41 -5.28
C THR A 191 24.01 -18.44 -6.31
N SER A 192 22.83 -18.98 -5.98
CA SER A 192 21.65 -18.91 -6.87
C SER A 192 21.14 -17.48 -7.07
N ILE A 193 21.15 -16.66 -6.01
CA ILE A 193 20.82 -15.22 -6.09
C ILE A 193 21.83 -14.50 -6.99
N TYR A 194 23.14 -14.70 -6.76
CA TYR A 194 24.20 -14.09 -7.58
C TYR A 194 24.14 -14.51 -9.05
N ILE A 195 23.84 -15.78 -9.34
CA ILE A 195 23.62 -16.29 -10.70
C ILE A 195 22.40 -15.61 -11.35
N ASN A 196 21.30 -15.44 -10.61
CA ASN A 196 20.11 -14.75 -11.12
C ASN A 196 20.35 -13.25 -11.34
N GLU A 197 21.09 -12.58 -10.45
CA GLU A 197 21.48 -11.17 -10.60
C GLU A 197 22.45 -10.92 -11.76
N THR A 198 23.40 -11.85 -11.99
CA THR A 198 24.29 -11.75 -13.15
C THR A 198 23.57 -12.09 -14.44
N TYR A 199 22.64 -13.05 -14.44
CA TYR A 199 21.79 -13.36 -15.57
C TYR A 199 20.86 -12.19 -15.96
N THR A 200 20.26 -11.49 -15.00
CA THR A 200 19.45 -10.29 -15.30
C THR A 200 20.29 -9.13 -15.81
N LYS A 201 21.48 -8.86 -15.24
CA LYS A 201 22.43 -7.87 -15.78
C LYS A 201 22.82 -8.19 -17.22
N ILE A 202 23.21 -9.43 -17.51
CA ILE A 202 23.55 -9.90 -18.86
C ILE A 202 22.39 -9.74 -19.86
N ASN A 203 21.13 -9.88 -19.42
CA ASN A 203 19.99 -9.67 -20.30
C ASN A 203 19.67 -8.18 -20.52
N LEU A 204 19.79 -7.33 -19.49
CA LEU A 204 19.68 -5.88 -19.63
C LEU A 204 20.76 -5.33 -20.58
N GLU A 205 22.01 -5.80 -20.46
CA GLU A 205 23.11 -5.44 -21.37
C GLU A 205 22.84 -5.90 -22.81
N LYS A 206 22.23 -7.07 -23.03
CA LYS A 206 21.80 -7.51 -24.38
C LYS A 206 20.70 -6.64 -24.95
N GLU A 207 19.70 -6.28 -24.15
CA GLU A 207 18.60 -5.38 -24.55
C GLU A 207 19.16 -4.00 -24.92
N GLU A 208 20.11 -3.46 -24.14
CA GLU A 208 20.79 -2.22 -24.48
C GLU A 208 21.60 -2.34 -25.79
N ILE A 209 22.37 -3.42 -25.98
CA ILE A 209 23.09 -3.68 -27.24
C ILE A 209 22.13 -3.80 -28.43
N GLU A 210 20.93 -4.35 -28.25
CA GLU A 210 19.92 -4.44 -29.32
C GLU A 210 19.29 -3.07 -29.64
N LEU A 211 19.08 -2.22 -28.62
CA LEU A 211 18.66 -0.82 -28.80
C LEU A 211 19.75 0.00 -29.52
N GLN A 212 21.01 -0.13 -29.10
CA GLN A 212 22.15 0.53 -29.75
C GLN A 212 22.27 0.11 -31.23
N LYS A 213 22.07 -1.18 -31.57
CA LYS A 213 22.02 -1.65 -32.96
C LYS A 213 20.90 -1.02 -33.78
N LYS A 214 19.71 -0.83 -33.20
CA LYS A 214 18.57 -0.16 -33.87
C LYS A 214 18.90 1.31 -34.15
N TYR A 215 19.46 2.03 -33.19
CA TYR A 215 19.92 3.41 -33.40
C TYR A 215 21.03 3.52 -34.46
N ILE A 216 21.98 2.57 -34.51
CA ILE A 216 23.00 2.53 -35.58
C ILE A 216 22.34 2.35 -36.95
N GLN A 217 21.40 1.41 -37.09
CA GLN A 217 20.67 1.21 -38.36
C GLN A 217 19.87 2.46 -38.76
N GLU A 218 19.15 3.09 -37.83
CA GLU A 218 18.38 4.32 -38.11
C GLU A 218 19.29 5.46 -38.60
N VAL A 219 20.48 5.62 -38.00
CA VAL A 219 21.48 6.60 -38.41
C VAL A 219 22.12 6.25 -39.75
N GLU A 220 22.40 4.97 -40.03
CA GLU A 220 22.90 4.52 -41.34
C GLU A 220 21.86 4.74 -42.46
N GLU A 221 20.59 4.44 -42.21
CA GLU A 221 19.50 4.73 -43.14
C GLU A 221 19.32 6.23 -43.38
N GLN A 222 19.43 7.05 -42.34
CA GLN A 222 19.32 8.51 -42.45
C GLN A 222 20.51 9.10 -43.24
N MET A 223 21.74 8.68 -42.94
CA MET A 223 22.91 9.00 -43.77
C MET A 223 22.74 8.52 -45.22
N GLY A 224 22.08 7.38 -45.44
CA GLY A 224 21.73 6.87 -46.77
C GLY A 224 20.80 7.81 -47.54
N LYS A 225 19.72 8.28 -46.88
CA LYS A 225 18.75 9.24 -47.42
C LYS A 225 19.43 10.57 -47.77
N GLU A 226 20.24 11.11 -46.86
CA GLU A 226 20.99 12.36 -47.03
C GLU A 226 22.02 12.28 -48.16
N LYS A 227 22.78 11.17 -48.26
CA LYS A 227 23.70 10.91 -49.38
C LYS A 227 22.95 10.88 -50.72
N GLN A 228 21.78 10.22 -50.79
CA GLN A 228 20.96 10.21 -52.01
C GLN A 228 20.41 11.60 -52.37
N GLU A 229 19.96 12.39 -51.39
CA GLU A 229 19.51 13.76 -51.61
C GLU A 229 20.64 14.67 -52.10
N TYR A 230 21.81 14.63 -51.46
CA TYR A 230 22.98 15.36 -51.91
C TYR A 230 23.35 15.01 -53.36
N LEU A 231 23.30 13.72 -53.72
CA LEU A 231 23.61 13.25 -55.07
C LEU A 231 22.58 13.75 -56.10
N LYS A 232 21.28 13.75 -55.77
CA LYS A 232 20.21 14.35 -56.59
C LYS A 232 20.39 15.87 -56.77
N ARG A 233 20.74 16.59 -55.69
CA ARG A 233 21.02 18.05 -55.73
C ARG A 233 22.24 18.36 -56.60
N LYS A 234 23.31 17.56 -56.48
CA LYS A 234 24.52 17.66 -57.31
C LYS A 234 24.23 17.39 -58.79
N GLN A 235 23.37 16.42 -59.12
CA GLN A 235 22.95 16.15 -60.49
C GLN A 235 22.22 17.34 -61.12
N LYS A 236 21.30 17.99 -60.38
CA LYS A 236 20.61 19.21 -60.84
C LYS A 236 21.58 20.37 -61.10
N LEU A 237 22.47 20.65 -60.14
CA LEU A 237 23.50 21.70 -60.29
C LEU A 237 24.40 21.45 -61.51
N ASN A 238 24.79 20.20 -61.79
CA ASN A 238 25.53 19.87 -63.01
C ASN A 238 24.71 20.17 -64.29
N GLN A 239 23.40 19.86 -64.31
CA GLN A 239 22.53 20.17 -65.45
C GLN A 239 22.40 21.68 -65.68
N GLU A 240 22.19 22.46 -64.62
CA GLU A 240 22.15 23.94 -64.65
C GLU A 240 23.48 24.53 -65.17
N ILE A 241 24.62 23.98 -64.74
CA ILE A 241 25.96 24.37 -65.23
C ILE A 241 26.12 24.05 -66.71
N ASP A 242 25.70 22.86 -67.17
CA ASP A 242 25.78 22.46 -68.58
C ASP A 242 24.87 23.29 -69.49
N GLU A 243 23.71 23.73 -68.99
CA GLU A 243 22.83 24.68 -69.68
C GLU A 243 23.45 26.08 -69.78
N TYR A 244 24.02 26.58 -68.67
CA TYR A 244 24.71 27.87 -68.66
C TYR A 244 25.95 27.88 -69.57
N ASN A 245 26.72 26.78 -69.59
CA ASN A 245 27.86 26.61 -70.50
C ASN A 245 27.43 26.69 -71.98
N LYS A 246 26.33 26.02 -72.37
CA LYS A 246 25.77 26.12 -73.73
C LYS A 246 25.35 27.55 -74.07
N PHE A 247 24.75 28.28 -73.13
CA PHE A 247 24.40 29.69 -73.31
C PHE A 247 25.66 30.58 -73.49
N CYS A 248 26.71 30.36 -72.68
CA CYS A 248 27.98 31.06 -72.84
C CYS A 248 28.65 30.77 -74.19
N GLU A 249 28.59 29.54 -74.70
CA GLU A 249 29.07 29.23 -76.05
C GLU A 249 28.30 29.98 -77.15
N LEU A 250 26.97 30.04 -77.05
CA LEU A 250 26.14 30.79 -78.00
C LEU A 250 26.51 32.28 -77.98
N LYS A 251 26.70 32.87 -76.80
CA LYS A 251 27.15 34.27 -76.67
C LYS A 251 28.56 34.52 -77.19
N ARG A 252 29.49 33.55 -77.05
CA ARG A 252 30.80 33.60 -77.71
C ARG A 252 30.67 33.57 -79.25
N LYS A 253 29.82 32.70 -79.79
CA LYS A 253 29.54 32.58 -81.24
C LYS A 253 28.89 33.85 -81.81
N GLU A 254 27.96 34.49 -81.09
CA GLU A 254 27.41 35.82 -81.44
C GLU A 254 28.50 36.92 -81.44
N THR A 255 29.32 36.96 -80.40
CA THR A 255 30.36 37.99 -80.23
C THR A 255 31.43 37.89 -81.34
N TYR A 256 31.77 36.67 -81.77
CA TYR A 256 32.70 36.45 -82.87
C TYR A 256 32.17 37.03 -84.20
N LYS A 257 30.88 36.84 -84.52
CA LYS A 257 30.24 37.43 -85.71
C LYS A 257 30.33 38.97 -85.69
N LYS A 258 29.94 39.60 -84.57
CA LYS A 258 30.05 41.06 -84.39
C LYS A 258 31.49 41.57 -84.50
N LYS A 259 32.49 40.79 -84.09
CA LYS A 259 33.92 41.13 -84.32
C LYS A 259 34.27 41.12 -85.82
N THR A 260 33.86 40.09 -86.57
CA THR A 260 34.13 40.04 -88.02
C THR A 260 33.47 41.19 -88.79
N GLU A 261 32.28 41.62 -88.37
CA GLU A 261 31.60 42.83 -88.89
C GLU A 261 32.40 44.10 -88.58
N LEU A 262 32.84 44.28 -87.33
CA LEU A 262 33.63 45.44 -86.88
C LEU A 262 34.97 45.56 -87.63
N ASP A 263 35.70 44.46 -87.78
CA ASP A 263 37.00 44.46 -88.46
C ASP A 263 36.85 44.72 -89.97
N GLY A 264 35.72 44.31 -90.57
CA GLY A 264 35.31 44.72 -91.92
C GLY A 264 35.02 46.22 -92.07
N LEU A 265 34.46 46.86 -91.04
CA LEU A 265 34.27 48.33 -91.02
C LEU A 265 35.60 49.08 -90.87
N LYS A 266 36.53 48.60 -90.01
CA LYS A 266 37.88 49.18 -89.88
C LYS A 266 38.64 49.20 -91.21
N LEU A 267 38.52 48.13 -92.01
CA LEU A 267 39.17 48.06 -93.32
C LEU A 267 38.66 49.13 -94.30
N LYS A 268 37.35 49.43 -94.28
CA LYS A 268 36.77 50.56 -95.05
C LYS A 268 37.31 51.91 -94.59
N MET A 269 37.41 52.10 -93.27
CA MET A 269 37.96 53.33 -92.65
C MET A 269 39.45 53.55 -92.95
N LYS A 270 40.22 52.48 -93.22
CA LYS A 270 41.63 52.60 -93.66
C LYS A 270 41.72 53.19 -95.07
N LYS A 271 40.95 52.65 -96.02
CA LYS A 271 40.93 53.12 -97.42
C LYS A 271 40.60 54.61 -97.56
N ILE A 272 39.62 55.10 -96.78
CA ILE A 272 39.23 56.52 -96.78
C ILE A 272 40.40 57.42 -96.33
N ARG A 273 41.17 56.98 -95.31
CA ARG A 273 42.36 57.71 -94.85
C ARG A 273 43.45 57.75 -95.91
N GLU A 274 43.71 56.62 -96.58
CA GLU A 274 44.72 56.51 -97.64
C GLU A 274 44.41 57.47 -98.80
N THR A 275 43.15 57.62 -99.21
CA THR A 275 42.75 58.61 -100.22
C THR A 275 42.91 60.07 -99.77
N ILE A 276 42.75 60.37 -98.48
CA ILE A 276 42.97 61.74 -97.96
C ILE A 276 44.46 62.07 -97.99
N THR A 277 45.33 61.17 -97.52
CA THR A 277 46.78 61.40 -97.47
C THR A 277 47.37 61.64 -98.86
N ALA A 278 46.85 60.98 -99.90
CA ALA A 278 47.25 61.19 -101.29
C ALA A 278 46.98 62.62 -101.80
N SER A 279 45.93 63.29 -101.31
CA SER A 279 45.60 64.67 -101.72
C SER A 279 46.55 65.73 -101.13
N THR A 280 47.07 65.50 -99.92
CA THR A 280 47.93 66.46 -99.23
C THR A 280 49.30 66.61 -99.90
N GLY A 281 49.83 65.53 -100.49
CA GLY A 281 51.14 65.52 -101.14
C GLY A 281 51.24 66.39 -102.40
N VAL A 282 50.12 66.76 -103.02
CA VAL A 282 50.11 67.62 -104.22
C VAL A 282 50.38 69.09 -103.86
N LEU A 283 50.18 69.48 -102.58
CA LEU A 283 50.35 70.86 -102.11
C LEU A 283 51.80 71.21 -101.71
N SER A 284 52.74 70.26 -101.71
CA SER A 284 54.14 70.54 -101.36
C SER A 284 54.98 71.07 -102.52
N ASP A 285 54.67 70.70 -103.77
CA ASP A 285 55.53 71.01 -104.93
C ASP A 285 55.54 72.51 -105.30
N ASP A 286 54.44 73.23 -105.07
CA ASP A 286 54.39 74.68 -105.33
C ASP A 286 55.33 75.50 -104.41
N ASN A 287 55.65 74.99 -103.21
CA ASN A 287 56.57 75.68 -102.29
C ASN A 287 58.01 75.72 -102.81
N LEU A 288 58.41 74.82 -103.73
CA LEU A 288 59.79 74.76 -104.22
C LEU A 288 60.21 76.01 -105.03
N LYS A 289 59.26 76.73 -105.62
CA LYS A 289 59.52 77.94 -106.43
C LYS A 289 59.89 79.17 -105.58
N ILE A 290 59.46 79.23 -104.33
CA ILE A 290 59.74 80.36 -103.42
C ILE A 290 61.22 80.39 -103.02
N ALA A 291 61.90 79.23 -103.02
CA ALA A 291 63.31 79.10 -102.65
C ALA A 291 64.28 79.81 -103.61
N GLN A 292 63.90 80.05 -104.88
CA GLN A 292 64.81 80.54 -105.91
C GLN A 292 65.11 82.06 -105.85
N LEU A 293 64.43 82.82 -104.99
CA LEU A 293 64.60 84.28 -104.86
C LEU A 293 65.57 84.71 -103.73
N HIS A 294 66.18 83.77 -103.00
CA HIS A 294 66.94 84.05 -101.77
C HIS A 294 68.47 84.25 -101.94
N GLU A 295 69.01 84.26 -103.16
CA GLU A 295 70.46 84.30 -103.40
C GLU A 295 71.19 85.59 -102.94
N SER A 296 70.46 86.66 -102.61
CA SER A 296 70.98 87.94 -102.13
C SER A 296 71.23 88.02 -100.61
N ILE A 297 70.81 87.03 -99.81
CA ILE A 297 71.01 87.03 -98.34
C ILE A 297 72.43 86.57 -97.94
N ARG A 298 73.15 85.87 -98.82
CA ARG A 298 74.46 85.23 -98.58
C ARG A 298 75.58 86.12 -98.02
N PHE A 299 75.50 87.45 -98.14
CA PHE A 299 76.51 88.34 -97.54
C PHE A 299 76.35 88.50 -96.02
N TRP A 300 75.11 88.54 -95.52
CA TRP A 300 74.84 88.64 -94.08
C TRP A 300 74.96 87.29 -93.36
N GLU A 301 74.69 86.18 -94.07
CA GLU A 301 74.90 84.82 -93.56
C GLU A 301 76.34 84.59 -93.08
N GLN A 302 77.34 85.09 -93.83
CA GLN A 302 78.75 84.88 -93.50
C GLN A 302 79.17 85.49 -92.15
N GLN A 303 78.53 86.59 -91.73
CA GLN A 303 78.78 87.24 -90.43
C GLN A 303 77.89 86.65 -89.31
N ALA A 304 76.73 86.08 -89.65
CA ALA A 304 75.91 85.32 -88.73
C ALA A 304 76.53 83.95 -88.38
N GLU A 305 77.21 83.29 -89.32
CA GLU A 305 77.75 81.92 -89.16
C GLU A 305 78.82 81.82 -88.05
N ASP A 306 79.55 82.89 -87.76
CA ASP A 306 80.53 82.91 -86.65
C ASP A 306 79.88 83.13 -85.27
N ILE A 307 78.74 83.83 -85.20
CA ILE A 307 77.91 83.91 -83.97
C ILE A 307 77.19 82.57 -83.75
N LYS A 308 76.70 81.95 -84.83
CA LYS A 308 76.02 80.64 -84.83
C LYS A 308 76.88 79.51 -84.24
N LYS A 309 78.21 79.58 -84.33
CA LYS A 309 79.13 78.62 -83.69
C LYS A 309 79.08 78.68 -82.16
N SER A 310 79.10 79.86 -81.55
CA SER A 310 78.99 79.99 -80.09
C SER A 310 77.56 79.79 -79.57
N CYS A 311 76.54 80.06 -80.41
CA CYS A 311 75.17 79.62 -80.11
C CYS A 311 75.03 78.09 -80.07
N LYS A 312 75.76 77.34 -80.91
CA LYS A 312 75.68 75.87 -80.95
C LYS A 312 76.09 75.20 -79.63
N ASP A 313 77.19 75.65 -79.01
CA ASP A 313 77.64 75.14 -77.70
C ASP A 313 76.65 75.41 -76.54
N LEU A 314 75.72 76.35 -76.73
CA LEU A 314 74.60 76.62 -75.82
C LEU A 314 73.35 75.82 -76.22
N GLU A 315 73.08 75.68 -77.52
CA GLU A 315 71.97 74.91 -78.06
C GLU A 315 72.11 73.42 -77.73
N ASP A 316 73.30 72.83 -77.89
CA ASP A 316 73.59 71.44 -77.51
C ASP A 316 73.45 71.22 -75.98
N LYS A 317 73.78 72.22 -75.15
CA LYS A 317 73.53 72.17 -73.70
C LYS A 317 72.03 72.28 -73.38
N VAL A 318 71.29 73.11 -74.10
CA VAL A 318 69.83 73.21 -73.97
C VAL A 318 69.14 71.92 -74.42
N VAL A 319 69.66 71.23 -75.44
CA VAL A 319 69.20 69.90 -75.85
C VAL A 319 69.55 68.85 -74.78
N PHE A 320 70.78 68.84 -74.25
CA PHE A 320 71.15 67.94 -73.16
C PHE A 320 70.25 68.10 -71.92
N PHE A 321 70.01 69.33 -71.46
CA PHE A 321 69.11 69.58 -70.33
C PHE A 321 67.63 69.32 -70.65
N ARG A 322 67.22 69.40 -71.93
CA ARG A 322 65.87 69.01 -72.36
C ARG A 322 65.70 67.49 -72.32
N ASN A 323 66.59 66.74 -72.97
CA ASN A 323 66.53 65.29 -73.02
C ASN A 323 66.62 64.68 -71.61
N ASN A 324 67.59 65.12 -70.80
CA ASN A 324 67.75 64.63 -69.43
C ASN A 324 66.58 65.04 -68.50
N LYS A 325 65.82 66.08 -68.85
CA LYS A 325 64.53 66.37 -68.20
C LYS A 325 63.42 65.43 -68.72
N GLU A 326 63.37 65.18 -70.01
CA GLU A 326 62.38 64.29 -70.65
C GLU A 326 62.51 62.86 -70.11
N ASP A 327 63.76 62.36 -69.95
CA ASP A 327 64.07 61.09 -69.27
C ASP A 327 63.61 61.06 -67.79
N LEU A 328 63.70 62.19 -67.07
CA LEU A 328 63.23 62.33 -65.69
C LEU A 328 61.69 62.42 -65.59
N ASP A 329 61.05 63.13 -66.52
CA ASP A 329 59.58 63.23 -66.58
C ASP A 329 58.96 61.88 -67.02
N ASP A 330 59.60 61.12 -67.92
CA ASP A 330 59.15 59.78 -68.34
C ASP A 330 59.37 58.71 -67.27
N SER A 331 60.51 58.69 -66.59
CA SER A 331 60.74 57.78 -65.44
C SER A 331 59.76 58.07 -64.30
N SER A 332 59.54 59.34 -63.96
CA SER A 332 58.52 59.77 -62.99
C SER A 332 57.10 59.37 -63.41
N ASN A 333 56.75 59.51 -64.69
CA ASN A 333 55.47 59.03 -65.22
C ASN A 333 55.36 57.50 -65.17
N CYS A 334 56.43 56.74 -65.37
CA CYS A 334 56.43 55.28 -65.23
C CYS A 334 56.14 54.85 -63.78
N GLU A 335 56.84 55.41 -62.80
CA GLU A 335 56.58 55.14 -61.38
C GLU A 335 55.15 55.51 -60.97
N LYS A 336 54.69 56.69 -61.38
CA LYS A 336 53.32 57.18 -61.18
C LYS A 336 52.27 56.25 -61.79
N ASN A 337 52.51 55.74 -63.00
CA ASN A 337 51.62 54.78 -63.65
C ASN A 337 51.62 53.42 -62.94
N GLU A 338 52.77 52.93 -62.48
CA GLU A 338 52.82 51.73 -61.63
C GLU A 338 52.03 51.91 -60.32
N LEU A 339 52.19 53.05 -59.65
CA LEU A 339 51.46 53.36 -58.41
C LEU A 339 49.95 53.44 -58.65
N LEU A 340 49.51 54.10 -59.73
CA LEU A 340 48.10 54.11 -60.14
C LEU A 340 47.55 52.71 -60.44
N LEU A 341 48.34 51.84 -61.07
CA LEU A 341 47.95 50.46 -61.39
C LEU A 341 47.87 49.60 -60.11
N LYS A 342 48.82 49.77 -59.17
CA LYS A 342 48.79 49.16 -57.83
C LYS A 342 47.56 49.64 -57.02
N ILE A 343 47.28 50.94 -57.00
CA ILE A 343 46.08 51.53 -56.36
C ILE A 343 44.80 50.93 -56.95
N LYS A 344 44.70 50.82 -58.28
CA LYS A 344 43.54 50.22 -58.95
C LYS A 344 43.34 48.75 -58.56
N GLN A 345 44.41 47.94 -58.56
CA GLN A 345 44.33 46.54 -58.10
C GLN A 345 43.91 46.41 -56.63
N ILE A 346 44.34 47.34 -55.76
CA ILE A 346 43.93 47.35 -54.35
C ILE A 346 42.45 47.73 -54.23
N ALA A 347 41.98 48.74 -54.98
CA ALA A 347 40.57 49.14 -55.00
C ALA A 347 39.64 48.01 -55.50
N GLU A 348 40.05 47.30 -56.57
CA GLU A 348 39.30 46.14 -57.10
C GLU A 348 39.22 44.98 -56.08
N LYS A 349 40.33 44.67 -55.38
CA LYS A 349 40.36 43.68 -54.29
C LYS A 349 39.48 44.10 -53.11
N LEU A 350 39.57 45.37 -52.70
CA LEU A 350 38.78 45.92 -51.59
C LEU A 350 37.28 45.86 -51.92
N HIS A 351 36.87 46.25 -53.13
CA HIS A 351 35.48 46.14 -53.57
C HIS A 351 34.98 44.68 -53.58
N LYS A 352 35.80 43.72 -54.05
CA LYS A 352 35.48 42.28 -54.00
C LYS A 352 35.26 41.80 -52.57
N TYR A 353 36.16 42.10 -51.63
CA TYR A 353 35.98 41.76 -50.22
C TYR A 353 34.76 42.46 -49.60
N HIS A 354 34.42 43.67 -50.05
CA HIS A 354 33.26 44.40 -49.55
C HIS A 354 31.92 43.78 -50.01
N LEU A 355 31.89 43.18 -51.20
CA LEU A 355 30.77 42.37 -51.69
C LEU A 355 30.66 41.02 -50.96
N GLU A 356 31.78 40.32 -50.78
CA GLU A 356 31.83 39.05 -50.04
C GLU A 356 31.40 39.22 -48.57
N ASN A 357 31.87 40.28 -47.91
CA ASN A 357 31.46 40.62 -46.55
C ASN A 357 29.96 40.96 -46.46
N LYS A 358 29.38 41.60 -47.49
CA LYS A 358 27.94 41.86 -47.56
C LYS A 358 27.13 40.56 -47.68
N ASP A 359 27.49 39.68 -48.63
CA ASP A 359 26.85 38.36 -48.83
C ASP A 359 26.93 37.49 -47.56
N LEU A 360 28.09 37.46 -46.90
CA LEU A 360 28.27 36.78 -45.60
C LEU A 360 27.37 37.37 -44.50
N ARG A 361 27.18 38.70 -44.46
CA ARG A 361 26.25 39.35 -43.51
C ARG A 361 24.79 39.03 -43.81
N GLU A 362 24.40 38.98 -45.08
CA GLU A 362 23.05 38.61 -45.51
C GLU A 362 22.75 37.14 -45.17
N LYS A 363 23.72 36.23 -45.38
CA LYS A 363 23.65 34.82 -44.96
C LYS A 363 23.57 34.67 -43.43
N LEU A 364 24.39 35.39 -42.67
CA LEU A 364 24.34 35.39 -41.20
C LEU A 364 22.96 35.87 -40.68
N ASN A 365 22.40 36.92 -41.29
CA ASN A 365 21.07 37.40 -40.97
C ASN A 365 19.96 36.38 -41.32
N ALA A 366 20.10 35.65 -42.43
CA ALA A 366 19.16 34.59 -42.80
C ALA A 366 19.20 33.41 -41.80
N VAL A 367 20.39 32.92 -41.45
CA VAL A 367 20.58 31.85 -40.44
C VAL A 367 20.06 32.30 -39.07
N THR A 368 20.34 33.55 -38.66
CA THR A 368 19.84 34.10 -37.38
C THR A 368 18.31 34.17 -37.33
N ARG A 369 17.64 34.45 -38.47
CA ARG A 369 16.18 34.40 -38.57
C ARG A 369 15.66 32.97 -38.49
N GLN A 370 16.28 32.02 -39.18
CA GLN A 370 15.90 30.60 -39.13
C GLN A 370 16.05 30.03 -37.72
N TYR A 371 17.16 30.32 -37.03
CA TYR A 371 17.39 29.92 -35.64
C TYR A 371 16.30 30.45 -34.69
N LYS A 372 15.89 31.72 -34.83
CA LYS A 372 14.78 32.29 -34.05
C LYS A 372 13.42 31.65 -34.36
N ILE A 373 13.18 31.21 -35.59
CA ILE A 373 11.95 30.48 -35.95
C ILE A 373 11.93 29.11 -35.27
N VAL A 374 13.04 28.35 -35.36
CA VAL A 374 13.16 27.03 -34.74
C VAL A 374 13.01 27.11 -33.22
N LEU A 375 13.66 28.06 -32.54
CA LEU A 375 13.46 28.29 -31.10
C LEU A 375 11.98 28.53 -30.74
N ASN A 376 11.30 29.39 -31.49
CA ASN A 376 9.88 29.69 -31.26
C ASN A 376 8.96 28.48 -31.57
N GLU A 377 9.41 27.49 -32.33
CA GLU A 377 8.70 26.24 -32.59
C GLU A 377 8.99 25.20 -31.50
N GLU A 378 10.26 25.07 -31.07
CA GLU A 378 10.67 24.24 -29.93
C GLU A 378 9.97 24.66 -28.64
N GLU A 379 9.88 25.96 -28.32
CA GLU A 379 9.14 26.45 -27.16
C GLU A 379 7.63 26.09 -27.23
N LYS A 380 7.00 26.22 -28.40
CA LYS A 380 5.59 25.83 -28.59
C LYS A 380 5.40 24.33 -28.39
N VAL A 381 6.28 23.50 -28.94
CA VAL A 381 6.25 22.04 -28.77
C VAL A 381 6.52 21.65 -27.31
N PHE A 382 7.44 22.32 -26.64
CA PHE A 382 7.72 22.13 -25.21
C PHE A 382 6.48 22.45 -24.35
N MET A 383 5.84 23.60 -24.58
CA MET A 383 4.62 24.00 -23.86
C MET A 383 3.43 23.06 -24.16
N GLN A 384 3.32 22.51 -25.37
CA GLN A 384 2.35 21.45 -25.68
C GLN A 384 2.67 20.14 -24.93
N LYS A 385 3.92 19.71 -24.93
CA LYS A 385 4.41 18.52 -24.22
C LYS A 385 4.17 18.64 -22.70
N GLN A 386 4.39 19.81 -22.12
CA GLN A 386 4.12 20.07 -20.70
C GLN A 386 2.61 20.01 -20.38
N LYS A 387 1.74 20.56 -21.24
CA LYS A 387 0.27 20.43 -21.10
C LYS A 387 -0.18 18.97 -21.19
N LEU A 388 0.32 18.20 -22.16
CA LEU A 388 0.02 16.77 -22.29
C LEU A 388 0.52 15.96 -21.08
N TYR A 389 1.71 16.26 -20.55
CA TYR A 389 2.24 15.61 -19.36
C TYR A 389 1.39 15.90 -18.10
N ALA A 390 0.98 17.16 -17.92
CA ALA A 390 0.09 17.55 -16.82
C ALA A 390 -1.28 16.85 -16.91
N GLU A 391 -1.85 16.73 -18.11
CA GLU A 391 -3.12 16.01 -18.31
C GLU A 391 -2.96 14.49 -18.08
N ASN A 392 -1.85 13.90 -18.52
CA ASN A 392 -1.51 12.50 -18.23
C ASN A 392 -1.38 12.25 -16.71
N GLN A 393 -0.76 13.15 -15.94
CA GLN A 393 -0.72 13.03 -14.47
C GLN A 393 -2.11 13.12 -13.82
N LYS A 394 -3.04 13.94 -14.34
CA LYS A 394 -4.45 13.93 -13.89
C LYS A 394 -5.13 12.59 -14.21
N GLN A 395 -4.92 12.06 -15.40
CA GLN A 395 -5.48 10.76 -15.80
C GLN A 395 -4.92 9.62 -14.94
N LEU A 396 -3.61 9.60 -14.70
CA LEU A 396 -2.96 8.60 -13.85
C LEU A 396 -3.46 8.64 -12.40
N SER A 397 -3.53 9.84 -11.80
CA SER A 397 -4.06 10.00 -10.43
C SER A 397 -5.55 9.65 -10.33
N PHE A 398 -6.35 9.93 -11.37
CA PHE A 398 -7.74 9.45 -11.47
C PHE A 398 -7.82 7.93 -11.60
N ILE A 399 -6.96 7.29 -12.39
CA ILE A 399 -6.86 5.82 -12.50
C ILE A 399 -6.54 5.22 -11.12
N THR A 400 -5.50 5.69 -10.42
CA THR A 400 -5.16 5.22 -9.07
C THR A 400 -6.32 5.43 -8.08
N GLN A 401 -7.05 6.55 -8.18
CA GLN A 401 -8.26 6.76 -7.38
C GLN A 401 -9.35 5.71 -7.68
N LYS A 402 -9.56 5.36 -8.95
CA LYS A 402 -10.51 4.30 -9.36
C LYS A 402 -10.05 2.91 -8.95
N GLU A 403 -8.77 2.59 -9.02
CA GLU A 403 -8.21 1.32 -8.53
C GLU A 403 -8.41 1.17 -7.01
N ASN A 404 -8.23 2.24 -6.25
CA ASN A 404 -8.53 2.26 -4.81
C ASN A 404 -10.03 2.04 -4.54
N PHE A 405 -10.92 2.67 -5.31
CA PHE A 405 -12.37 2.41 -5.21
C PHE A 405 -12.76 0.97 -5.60
N LEU A 406 -12.15 0.41 -6.64
CA LEU A 406 -12.37 -0.97 -7.07
C LEU A 406 -11.83 -1.97 -6.04
N SER A 407 -10.69 -1.67 -5.42
CA SER A 407 -10.11 -2.48 -4.34
C SER A 407 -11.00 -2.49 -3.11
N LYS A 408 -11.54 -1.33 -2.70
CA LYS A 408 -12.56 -1.27 -1.64
C LYS A 408 -13.81 -2.07 -2.00
N ARG A 409 -14.36 -1.88 -3.20
CA ARG A 409 -15.53 -2.65 -3.67
C ARG A 409 -15.27 -4.16 -3.71
N ARG A 410 -14.05 -4.61 -4.01
CA ARG A 410 -13.67 -6.03 -3.98
C ARG A 410 -13.69 -6.60 -2.55
N VAL A 411 -13.30 -5.81 -1.55
CA VAL A 411 -13.43 -6.17 -0.13
C VAL A 411 -14.90 -6.17 0.29
N ASP A 412 -15.67 -5.13 -0.07
CA ASP A 412 -17.11 -5.06 0.21
C ASP A 412 -17.86 -6.29 -0.35
N ILE A 413 -17.52 -6.72 -1.58
CA ILE A 413 -18.10 -7.92 -2.22
C ILE A 413 -17.74 -9.18 -1.43
N LYS A 414 -16.46 -9.40 -1.08
CA LYS A 414 -16.05 -10.56 -0.27
C LYS A 414 -16.79 -10.64 1.07
N ASN A 415 -16.91 -9.51 1.77
CA ASN A 415 -17.64 -9.46 3.04
C ASN A 415 -19.12 -9.88 2.87
N MET A 416 -19.74 -9.54 1.72
CA MET A 416 -21.12 -9.95 1.39
C MET A 416 -21.21 -11.41 0.94
N GLU A 417 -20.18 -11.95 0.27
CA GLU A 417 -20.06 -13.38 -0.06
C GLU A 417 -19.90 -14.24 1.20
N GLU A 418 -19.07 -13.80 2.16
CA GLU A 418 -18.90 -14.42 3.48
C GLU A 418 -20.20 -14.31 4.32
N GLY A 419 -20.92 -13.18 4.23
CA GLY A 419 -22.26 -13.02 4.78
C GLY A 419 -23.29 -13.99 4.18
N LEU A 420 -23.22 -14.26 2.87
CA LEU A 420 -24.08 -15.24 2.20
C LEU A 420 -23.71 -16.69 2.55
N LEU A 421 -22.43 -17.00 2.78
CA LEU A 421 -21.98 -18.31 3.25
C LEU A 421 -22.45 -18.59 4.68
N THR A 422 -22.20 -17.66 5.61
CA THR A 422 -22.67 -17.78 6.99
C THR A 422 -24.19 -17.87 7.11
N LEU A 423 -24.94 -17.13 6.27
CA LEU A 423 -26.40 -17.25 6.19
C LEU A 423 -26.86 -18.62 5.64
N LYS A 424 -26.14 -19.20 4.68
CA LYS A 424 -26.41 -20.57 4.18
C LYS A 424 -26.13 -21.64 5.24
N ASP A 425 -25.04 -21.51 5.99
CA ASP A 425 -24.73 -22.41 7.11
C ASP A 425 -25.76 -22.30 8.24
N LEU A 426 -26.18 -21.08 8.60
CA LEU A 426 -27.28 -20.83 9.54
C LEU A 426 -28.58 -21.49 9.08
N HIS A 427 -28.93 -21.34 7.79
CA HIS A 427 -30.13 -21.97 7.22
C HIS A 427 -30.02 -23.51 7.24
N ARG A 428 -28.86 -24.09 6.96
CA ARG A 428 -28.65 -25.55 7.08
C ARG A 428 -28.83 -26.01 8.53
N ALA A 429 -28.18 -25.36 9.49
CA ALA A 429 -28.33 -25.68 10.91
C ALA A 429 -29.79 -25.55 11.38
N THR A 430 -30.49 -24.51 10.94
CA THR A 430 -31.93 -24.30 11.21
C THR A 430 -32.78 -25.45 10.64
N LYS A 431 -32.50 -25.88 9.40
CA LYS A 431 -33.17 -27.02 8.77
C LYS A 431 -32.92 -28.33 9.52
N GLU A 432 -31.69 -28.56 9.98
CA GLU A 432 -31.35 -29.73 10.82
C GLU A 432 -32.08 -29.69 12.17
N VAL A 433 -32.25 -28.52 12.79
CA VAL A 433 -33.05 -28.35 14.03
C VAL A 433 -34.52 -28.67 13.77
N TYR A 434 -35.12 -28.15 12.69
CA TYR A 434 -36.50 -28.49 12.33
C TYR A 434 -36.66 -29.98 12.00
N GLN A 435 -35.70 -30.62 11.33
CA GLN A 435 -35.73 -32.07 11.10
C GLN A 435 -35.69 -32.88 12.41
N LYS A 436 -34.88 -32.45 13.39
CA LYS A 436 -34.84 -33.05 14.73
C LYS A 436 -36.17 -32.86 15.47
N GLN A 437 -36.78 -31.68 15.39
CA GLN A 437 -38.11 -31.40 15.98
C GLN A 437 -39.22 -32.24 15.33
N ILE A 438 -39.27 -32.31 13.99
CA ILE A 438 -40.22 -33.15 13.25
C ILE A 438 -40.08 -34.62 13.64
N LYS A 439 -38.84 -35.13 13.80
CA LYS A 439 -38.63 -36.49 14.30
C LYS A 439 -39.21 -36.68 15.70
N ILE A 440 -38.92 -35.78 16.64
CA ILE A 440 -39.45 -35.85 18.01
C ILE A 440 -41.00 -35.80 18.03
N LEU A 441 -41.61 -35.01 17.15
CA LEU A 441 -43.06 -34.94 16.98
C LEU A 441 -43.65 -36.24 16.39
N ASN A 442 -42.99 -36.86 15.41
CA ASN A 442 -43.38 -38.16 14.89
C ASN A 442 -43.24 -39.27 15.95
N ASP A 443 -42.12 -39.30 16.68
CA ASP A 443 -41.90 -40.24 17.78
C ASP A 443 -42.97 -40.06 18.90
N ASN A 444 -43.45 -38.83 19.13
CA ASN A 444 -44.57 -38.54 20.04
C ASN A 444 -45.92 -39.01 19.49
N LEU A 445 -46.20 -38.74 18.21
CA LEU A 445 -47.43 -39.17 17.54
C LEU A 445 -47.54 -40.70 17.51
N GLU A 446 -46.44 -41.41 17.29
CA GLU A 446 -46.43 -42.87 17.34
C GLU A 446 -46.69 -43.39 18.77
N ARG A 447 -46.08 -42.77 19.80
CA ARG A 447 -46.40 -43.07 21.21
C ARG A 447 -47.87 -42.83 21.54
N GLU A 448 -48.50 -41.77 21.05
CA GLU A 448 -49.94 -41.54 21.27
C GLU A 448 -50.83 -42.48 20.45
N ASN A 449 -50.45 -42.86 19.23
CA ASN A 449 -51.16 -43.89 18.48
C ASN A 449 -51.13 -45.25 19.21
N GLN A 450 -49.98 -45.62 19.80
CA GLN A 450 -49.85 -46.81 20.64
C GLN A 450 -50.72 -46.72 21.92
N ARG A 451 -50.70 -45.56 22.62
CA ARG A 451 -51.56 -45.30 23.79
C ARG A 451 -53.06 -45.36 23.43
N CYS A 452 -53.43 -44.81 22.27
CA CYS A 452 -54.79 -44.84 21.74
C CYS A 452 -55.24 -46.28 21.45
N GLY A 453 -54.42 -47.08 20.74
CA GLY A 453 -54.71 -48.49 20.48
C GLY A 453 -54.87 -49.33 21.75
N ILE A 454 -54.01 -49.13 22.75
CA ILE A 454 -54.14 -49.77 24.08
C ILE A 454 -55.44 -49.36 24.77
N THR A 455 -55.84 -48.10 24.64
CA THR A 455 -57.07 -47.56 25.26
C THR A 455 -58.32 -48.06 24.55
N GLN A 456 -58.34 -48.09 23.22
CA GLN A 456 -59.40 -48.73 22.42
C GLN A 456 -59.55 -50.22 22.74
N TRP A 457 -58.44 -50.94 22.90
CA TRP A 457 -58.47 -52.35 23.33
C TRP A 457 -59.05 -52.52 24.73
N LYS A 458 -58.68 -51.67 25.70
CA LYS A 458 -59.29 -51.64 27.04
C LYS A 458 -60.80 -51.41 26.96
N ILE A 459 -61.25 -50.43 26.15
CA ILE A 459 -62.67 -50.15 25.92
C ILE A 459 -63.38 -51.36 25.30
N ALA A 460 -62.83 -51.98 24.26
CA ALA A 460 -63.40 -53.18 23.64
C ALA A 460 -63.51 -54.37 24.61
N CYS A 461 -62.51 -54.55 25.49
CA CYS A 461 -62.55 -55.54 26.56
C CYS A 461 -63.61 -55.23 27.63
N LEU A 462 -63.82 -53.96 27.98
CA LEU A 462 -64.90 -53.53 28.89
C LEU A 462 -66.28 -53.71 28.26
N LEU A 463 -66.45 -53.35 26.98
CA LEU A 463 -67.70 -53.59 26.23
C LEU A 463 -68.03 -55.08 26.14
N LYS A 464 -67.05 -55.96 25.90
CA LYS A 464 -67.24 -57.42 25.95
C LYS A 464 -67.61 -57.93 27.35
N LYS A 465 -67.09 -57.33 28.43
CA LYS A 465 -67.53 -57.63 29.81
C LYS A 465 -68.97 -57.16 30.04
N HIS A 466 -69.31 -55.95 29.62
CA HIS A 466 -70.65 -55.39 29.75
C HIS A 466 -71.69 -56.24 29.00
N ALA A 467 -71.44 -56.60 27.73
CA ALA A 467 -72.34 -57.44 26.96
C ALA A 467 -72.62 -58.81 27.62
N ARG A 468 -71.60 -59.44 28.24
CA ARG A 468 -71.76 -60.68 29.03
C ARG A 468 -72.52 -60.49 30.34
N TRP A 469 -72.55 -59.28 30.89
CA TRP A 469 -73.37 -58.94 32.05
C TRP A 469 -74.82 -58.67 31.61
N THR A 470 -75.03 -57.86 30.57
CA THR A 470 -76.36 -57.61 29.99
C THR A 470 -77.05 -58.88 29.49
N ALA A 471 -76.30 -59.86 28.96
CA ALA A 471 -76.85 -61.18 28.62
C ALA A 471 -77.40 -61.89 29.86
N ARG A 472 -76.59 -62.09 30.90
CA ARG A 472 -77.02 -62.75 32.15
C ARG A 472 -78.20 -62.05 32.82
N VAL A 473 -78.20 -60.72 32.88
CA VAL A 473 -79.34 -59.96 33.42
C VAL A 473 -80.61 -60.16 32.59
N LYS A 474 -80.51 -60.35 31.27
CA LYS A 474 -81.66 -60.73 30.43
C LYS A 474 -82.12 -62.16 30.70
N ASP A 475 -81.19 -63.10 30.85
CA ASP A 475 -81.50 -64.51 31.15
C ASP A 475 -82.21 -64.62 32.53
N GLU A 476 -81.66 -63.95 33.56
CA GLU A 476 -82.23 -63.81 34.90
C GLU A 476 -83.62 -63.15 34.86
N MET A 477 -83.78 -62.07 34.08
CA MET A 477 -85.07 -61.38 33.92
C MET A 477 -86.10 -62.21 33.16
N GLN A 478 -85.68 -63.03 32.19
CA GLN A 478 -86.56 -63.97 31.49
C GLN A 478 -87.01 -65.11 32.43
N GLU A 479 -86.13 -65.61 33.30
CA GLU A 479 -86.50 -66.59 34.33
C GLU A 479 -87.55 -66.02 35.31
N ILE A 480 -87.44 -64.73 35.67
CA ILE A 480 -88.45 -64.03 36.46
C ILE A 480 -89.77 -63.86 35.69
N ILE A 481 -89.72 -63.47 34.42
CA ILE A 481 -90.92 -63.35 33.56
C ILE A 481 -91.66 -64.70 33.44
N ASN A 482 -90.93 -65.80 33.24
CA ASN A 482 -91.52 -67.13 33.17
C ASN A 482 -92.24 -67.50 34.49
N LYS A 483 -91.62 -67.22 35.65
CA LYS A 483 -92.23 -67.44 36.98
C LYS A 483 -93.47 -66.58 37.22
N ILE A 484 -93.51 -65.35 36.68
CA ILE A 484 -94.69 -64.50 36.72
C ILE A 484 -95.80 -65.11 35.84
N GLN A 485 -95.49 -65.59 34.64
CA GLN A 485 -96.47 -66.24 33.76
C GLN A 485 -97.03 -67.55 34.36
N GLU A 486 -96.20 -68.37 35.01
CA GLU A 486 -96.66 -69.55 35.78
C GLU A 486 -97.62 -69.15 36.93
N ALA A 487 -97.32 -68.05 37.63
CA ALA A 487 -98.18 -67.53 38.69
C ALA A 487 -99.50 -66.93 38.15
N GLU A 488 -99.49 -66.28 36.98
CA GLU A 488 -100.69 -65.77 36.32
C GLU A 488 -101.58 -66.90 35.80
N LEU A 489 -101.00 -67.94 35.17
CA LEU A 489 -101.72 -69.15 34.77
C LEU A 489 -102.44 -69.78 35.97
N LYS A 490 -101.72 -69.98 37.07
CA LYS A 490 -102.28 -70.49 38.33
C LYS A 490 -103.36 -69.58 38.92
N ARG A 491 -103.28 -68.26 38.71
CA ARG A 491 -104.34 -67.30 39.11
C ARG A 491 -105.59 -67.46 38.23
N SER A 492 -105.44 -67.70 36.92
CA SER A 492 -106.57 -67.97 36.04
C SER A 492 -107.24 -69.32 36.32
N ASP A 493 -106.49 -70.36 36.68
CA ASP A 493 -107.07 -71.65 37.10
C ASP A 493 -107.95 -71.50 38.35
N LEU A 494 -107.45 -70.78 39.36
CA LEU A 494 -108.20 -70.48 40.59
C LEU A 494 -109.44 -69.60 40.34
N LEU A 495 -109.38 -68.68 39.37
CA LEU A 495 -110.56 -67.92 38.92
C LEU A 495 -111.60 -68.82 38.22
N GLN A 496 -111.17 -69.78 37.40
CA GLN A 496 -112.11 -70.75 36.80
C GLN A 496 -112.75 -71.66 37.86
N GLU A 497 -112.01 -72.14 38.86
CA GLU A 497 -112.62 -72.87 39.98
C GLU A 497 -113.62 -71.98 40.74
N THR A 498 -113.26 -70.72 41.01
CA THR A 498 -114.15 -69.76 41.70
C THR A 498 -115.47 -69.59 40.94
N ASN A 499 -115.43 -69.35 39.63
CA ASN A 499 -116.63 -69.23 38.79
C ASN A 499 -117.46 -70.53 38.78
N LEU A 500 -116.82 -71.70 38.83
CA LEU A 500 -117.50 -73.01 38.95
C LEU A 500 -118.17 -73.22 40.32
N ARG A 501 -117.70 -72.56 41.39
CA ARG A 501 -118.39 -72.53 42.69
C ARG A 501 -119.55 -71.53 42.66
N GLU A 502 -119.34 -70.35 42.11
CA GLU A 502 -120.36 -69.29 42.00
C GLU A 502 -121.59 -69.75 41.19
N ASN A 503 -121.38 -70.41 40.05
CA ASN A 503 -122.49 -70.97 39.26
C ASN A 503 -123.36 -71.97 40.04
N LYS A 504 -122.77 -72.77 40.95
CA LYS A 504 -123.52 -73.67 41.84
C LYS A 504 -124.30 -72.94 42.93
N VAL A 505 -123.78 -71.81 43.43
CA VAL A 505 -124.53 -70.92 44.33
C VAL A 505 -125.72 -70.32 43.60
N ASN A 506 -125.56 -69.93 42.33
CA ASN A 506 -126.64 -69.41 41.50
C ASN A 506 -127.71 -70.46 41.18
N GLU A 507 -127.36 -71.74 40.99
CA GLU A 507 -128.33 -72.84 40.91
C GLU A 507 -129.17 -73.00 42.21
N PHE A 508 -128.55 -72.83 43.38
CA PHE A 508 -129.28 -72.85 44.66
C PHE A 508 -130.17 -71.62 44.86
N LEU A 509 -129.74 -70.43 44.39
CA LEU A 509 -130.56 -69.22 44.42
C LEU A 509 -131.80 -69.34 43.52
N ALA A 510 -131.66 -69.90 42.32
CA ALA A 510 -132.81 -70.11 41.42
C ALA A 510 -133.89 -71.01 42.03
N GLN A 511 -133.50 -72.02 42.83
CA GLN A 511 -134.45 -72.88 43.56
C GLN A 511 -135.24 -72.12 44.64
N ILE A 512 -134.61 -71.13 45.29
CA ILE A 512 -135.27 -70.23 46.27
C ILE A 512 -136.19 -69.24 45.54
N GLU A 513 -135.77 -68.73 44.39
CA GLU A 513 -136.57 -67.78 43.60
C GLU A 513 -137.83 -68.44 43.02
N GLN A 514 -137.78 -69.73 42.66
CA GLN A 514 -138.95 -70.50 42.23
C GLN A 514 -140.04 -70.62 43.31
N LEU A 515 -139.66 -70.82 44.58
CA LEU A 515 -140.59 -70.77 45.73
C LEU A 515 -141.16 -69.36 45.97
N THR A 516 -140.45 -68.32 45.53
CA THR A 516 -140.89 -66.91 45.67
C THR A 516 -141.94 -66.53 44.61
N ILE A 517 -141.96 -67.22 43.46
CA ILE A 517 -142.92 -66.97 42.37
C ILE A 517 -144.32 -67.48 42.72
N GLU A 518 -144.44 -68.58 43.48
CA GLU A 518 -145.75 -69.08 43.93
C GLU A 518 -146.46 -68.06 44.85
N LEU A 519 -145.69 -67.39 45.71
CA LEU A 519 -146.15 -66.31 46.60
C LEU A 519 -146.67 -65.07 45.85
N LYS A 520 -146.02 -64.67 44.75
CA LYS A 520 -146.39 -63.46 43.99
C LYS A 520 -147.72 -63.57 43.24
N ARG A 521 -148.24 -64.78 43.05
CA ARG A 521 -149.50 -65.01 42.32
C ARG A 521 -150.73 -64.45 43.06
N GLU A 522 -150.61 -64.22 44.36
CA GLU A 522 -151.64 -63.56 45.18
C GLU A 522 -151.58 -62.02 45.11
N GLU A 523 -150.46 -61.42 44.67
CA GLU A 523 -150.30 -59.95 44.58
C GLU A 523 -150.91 -59.36 43.30
N GLU A 524 -150.95 -60.12 42.19
CA GLU A 524 -151.27 -59.57 40.86
C GLU A 524 -152.72 -59.04 40.72
N GLU A 525 -153.67 -59.56 41.51
CA GLU A 525 -155.06 -59.02 41.54
C GLU A 525 -155.13 -57.57 42.04
N PHE A 526 -154.14 -57.10 42.80
CA PHE A 526 -154.15 -55.78 43.42
C PHE A 526 -153.75 -54.65 42.45
N VAL A 527 -152.82 -54.94 41.54
CA VAL A 527 -152.06 -53.96 40.72
C VAL A 527 -152.91 -53.28 39.64
N VAL A 528 -154.04 -53.86 39.24
CA VAL A 528 -154.94 -53.33 38.19
C VAL A 528 -155.42 -51.90 38.48
N LYS A 529 -155.44 -51.48 39.75
CA LYS A 529 -155.98 -50.18 40.19
C LYS A 529 -155.04 -48.98 39.92
N GLU A 530 -153.73 -49.18 39.85
CA GLU A 530 -152.74 -48.10 39.99
C GLU A 530 -152.41 -47.34 38.70
N LYS A 531 -152.63 -47.95 37.52
CA LYS A 531 -152.23 -47.43 36.19
C LYS A 531 -152.86 -46.09 35.76
N LYS A 532 -153.61 -45.40 36.63
CA LYS A 532 -154.21 -44.09 36.37
C LYS A 532 -153.30 -42.89 36.67
N LEU A 533 -152.24 -43.04 37.47
CA LEU A 533 -151.45 -41.91 37.99
C LEU A 533 -150.44 -41.28 37.01
N ILE A 534 -150.10 -41.96 35.92
CA ILE A 534 -148.92 -41.64 35.08
C ILE A 534 -149.06 -40.33 34.27
N GLN A 535 -150.27 -39.79 34.12
CA GLN A 535 -150.54 -38.62 33.26
C GLN A 535 -150.06 -37.26 33.81
N GLU A 536 -149.63 -37.16 35.08
CA GLU A 536 -149.28 -35.85 35.67
C GLU A 536 -147.83 -35.37 35.41
N LEU A 537 -146.93 -36.25 34.96
CA LEU A 537 -145.49 -36.00 34.92
C LEU A 537 -145.02 -35.03 33.81
N SER A 538 -145.88 -34.65 32.85
CA SER A 538 -145.51 -33.80 31.71
C SER A 538 -145.30 -32.31 32.04
N LYS A 539 -145.27 -31.93 33.33
CA LYS A 539 -145.14 -30.52 33.77
C LYS A 539 -143.69 -30.04 33.96
N TYR A 540 -142.69 -30.92 33.89
CA TYR A 540 -141.32 -30.59 34.33
C TYR A 540 -140.40 -29.96 33.27
N GLU A 541 -140.73 -30.02 31.97
CA GLU A 541 -139.86 -29.51 30.88
C GLU A 541 -139.57 -28.00 30.95
N GLN A 542 -140.42 -27.19 31.58
CA GLN A 542 -140.23 -25.73 31.67
C GLN A 542 -139.02 -25.29 32.53
N ARG A 543 -138.31 -26.20 33.21
CA ARG A 543 -137.09 -25.88 33.96
C ARG A 543 -135.87 -25.58 33.07
N PHE A 544 -135.89 -26.00 31.80
CA PHE A 544 -134.74 -26.03 30.89
C PHE A 544 -134.09 -24.66 30.58
N VAL A 545 -134.78 -23.54 30.82
CA VAL A 545 -134.36 -22.21 30.36
C VAL A 545 -133.33 -21.52 31.29
N LYS A 546 -133.16 -21.96 32.54
CA LYS A 546 -132.34 -21.23 33.54
C LYS A 546 -130.85 -21.58 33.56
N GLU A 547 -130.45 -22.79 33.18
CA GLU A 547 -129.04 -23.22 33.23
C GLU A 547 -128.14 -22.56 32.16
N MET A 548 -128.76 -21.85 31.20
CA MET A 548 -128.10 -21.23 30.03
C MET A 548 -127.04 -20.16 30.38
N GLN A 549 -126.92 -19.75 31.65
CA GLN A 549 -125.94 -18.78 32.13
C GLN A 549 -124.61 -19.38 32.62
N ILE A 550 -124.47 -20.71 32.70
CA ILE A 550 -123.20 -21.39 33.12
C ILE A 550 -122.18 -21.46 31.94
N ASN A 551 -122.35 -20.61 30.93
CA ASN A 551 -121.59 -20.56 29.68
C ASN A 551 -120.20 -19.89 29.84
N LYS A 552 -119.51 -20.18 30.95
CA LYS A 552 -118.20 -19.61 31.33
C LYS A 552 -117.03 -20.60 31.12
N ILE A 553 -117.32 -21.83 30.74
CA ILE A 553 -116.35 -22.93 30.53
C ILE A 553 -115.74 -22.84 29.11
N LYS A 554 -115.42 -21.63 28.64
CA LYS A 554 -114.91 -21.35 27.28
C LYS A 554 -113.44 -20.94 27.25
N GLU A 555 -112.67 -21.31 28.26
CA GLU A 555 -111.24 -20.99 28.36
C GLU A 555 -110.34 -22.14 27.83
N ASP A 556 -110.82 -23.39 27.81
CA ASP A 556 -109.99 -24.58 27.50
C ASP A 556 -109.67 -24.78 25.99
N GLU A 557 -110.29 -24.03 25.07
CA GLU A 557 -110.08 -24.18 23.61
C GLU A 557 -108.95 -23.28 23.04
N LEU A 558 -108.29 -22.46 23.86
CA LEU A 558 -107.22 -21.53 23.43
C LEU A 558 -105.78 -22.05 23.60
N GLY A 559 -105.60 -23.29 24.06
CA GLY A 559 -104.28 -23.83 24.44
C GLY A 559 -103.31 -24.15 23.29
N GLU A 560 -103.78 -24.47 22.08
CA GLU A 560 -102.91 -25.10 21.05
C GLU A 560 -102.04 -24.13 20.22
N TYR A 561 -102.36 -22.84 20.16
CA TYR A 561 -101.73 -21.91 19.20
C TYR A 561 -100.62 -21.01 19.77
N LEU A 562 -100.32 -21.10 21.08
CA LEU A 562 -99.31 -20.25 21.71
C LEU A 562 -97.85 -20.47 21.23
N PRO A 563 -97.36 -21.71 21.02
CA PRO A 563 -95.92 -21.96 20.77
C PRO A 563 -95.37 -21.39 19.46
N GLN A 564 -96.21 -21.18 18.43
CA GLN A 564 -95.73 -20.76 17.10
C GLN A 564 -95.39 -19.27 17.02
N LEU A 565 -95.99 -18.44 17.89
CA LEU A 565 -95.81 -16.98 17.88
C LEU A 565 -94.48 -16.58 18.55
N GLN A 566 -94.10 -17.28 19.63
CA GLN A 566 -92.89 -17.00 20.41
C GLN A 566 -91.59 -17.24 19.60
N VAL A 567 -91.54 -18.30 18.78
CA VAL A 567 -90.38 -18.60 17.91
C VAL A 567 -90.19 -17.52 16.82
N ALA A 568 -91.27 -16.97 16.27
CA ALA A 568 -91.21 -15.92 15.26
C ALA A 568 -90.70 -14.57 15.82
N GLU A 569 -91.03 -14.27 17.08
CA GLU A 569 -90.58 -13.04 17.75
C GLU A 569 -89.09 -13.09 18.15
N GLU A 570 -88.59 -14.26 18.55
CA GLU A 570 -87.15 -14.50 18.78
C GLU A 570 -86.33 -14.39 17.48
N GLU A 571 -86.81 -14.97 16.37
CA GLU A 571 -86.18 -14.80 15.05
C GLU A 571 -86.14 -13.32 14.60
N TYR A 572 -87.24 -12.59 14.78
CA TYR A 572 -87.31 -11.18 14.38
C TYR A 572 -86.39 -10.29 15.23
N THR A 573 -86.36 -10.49 16.55
CA THR A 573 -85.53 -9.69 17.45
C THR A 573 -84.04 -9.93 17.25
N ASP A 574 -83.59 -11.15 16.99
CA ASP A 574 -82.17 -11.44 16.73
C ASP A 574 -81.71 -10.99 15.33
N ARG A 575 -82.56 -11.11 14.30
CA ARG A 575 -82.29 -10.53 12.96
C ARG A 575 -82.21 -8.99 13.03
N ASN A 576 -83.10 -8.33 13.78
CA ASN A 576 -83.10 -6.88 13.97
C ASN A 576 -81.94 -6.37 14.87
N ARG A 577 -81.37 -7.23 15.72
CA ARG A 577 -80.12 -6.94 16.44
C ARG A 577 -78.94 -6.88 15.47
N LYS A 578 -78.76 -7.93 14.67
CA LYS A 578 -77.71 -8.03 13.63
C LYS A 578 -77.80 -6.92 12.57
N PHE A 579 -79.01 -6.50 12.21
CA PHE A 579 -79.20 -5.37 11.28
C PHE A 579 -78.73 -4.02 11.87
N ARG A 580 -78.85 -3.84 13.19
CA ARG A 580 -78.36 -2.65 13.90
C ARG A 580 -76.84 -2.65 14.00
N GLU A 581 -76.25 -3.78 14.39
CA GLU A 581 -74.80 -3.98 14.44
C GLU A 581 -74.15 -3.72 13.06
N LEU A 582 -74.78 -4.18 11.97
CA LEU A 582 -74.34 -3.88 10.61
C LEU A 582 -74.51 -2.40 10.21
N ALA A 583 -75.54 -1.71 10.70
CA ALA A 583 -75.71 -0.27 10.48
C ALA A 583 -74.66 0.57 11.23
N ASP A 584 -74.31 0.17 12.45
CA ASP A 584 -73.26 0.81 13.25
C ASP A 584 -71.87 0.58 12.62
N ILE A 585 -71.59 -0.64 12.12
CA ILE A 585 -70.37 -0.93 11.34
C ILE A 585 -70.34 -0.12 10.03
N LEU A 586 -71.46 -0.02 9.30
CA LEU A 586 -71.52 0.71 8.03
C LEU A 586 -71.40 2.24 8.22
N THR A 587 -71.90 2.79 9.33
CA THR A 587 -71.69 4.20 9.67
C THR A 587 -70.25 4.46 10.14
N ALA A 588 -69.63 3.54 10.89
CA ALA A 588 -68.20 3.62 11.23
C ALA A 588 -67.30 3.58 9.99
N GLN A 589 -67.50 2.62 9.08
CA GLN A 589 -66.77 2.55 7.80
C GLN A 589 -66.97 3.81 6.94
N LYS A 590 -68.15 4.44 7.00
CA LYS A 590 -68.41 5.69 6.28
C LYS A 590 -67.73 6.90 6.93
N GLN A 591 -67.50 6.88 8.24
CA GLN A 591 -66.64 7.87 8.92
C GLN A 591 -65.17 7.66 8.57
N GLU A 592 -64.67 6.42 8.55
CA GLU A 592 -63.31 6.11 8.06
C GLU A 592 -63.11 6.52 6.60
N GLN A 593 -64.09 6.25 5.72
CA GLN A 593 -64.04 6.65 4.31
C GLN A 593 -63.95 8.17 4.15
N ASN A 594 -64.71 8.93 4.93
CA ASN A 594 -64.64 10.39 4.91
C ASN A 594 -63.28 10.89 5.42
N LEU A 595 -62.79 10.34 6.54
CA LEU A 595 -61.53 10.73 7.15
C LEU A 595 -60.32 10.38 6.24
N LEU A 596 -60.39 9.27 5.50
CA LEU A 596 -59.43 8.90 4.46
C LEU A 596 -59.51 9.85 3.25
N ASN A 597 -60.71 10.22 2.80
CA ASN A 597 -60.90 11.21 1.73
C ASN A 597 -60.34 12.59 2.12
N ASP A 598 -60.54 13.03 3.36
CA ASP A 598 -59.98 14.28 3.88
C ASP A 598 -58.43 14.24 3.93
N GLN A 599 -57.85 13.11 4.35
CA GLN A 599 -56.40 12.90 4.30
C GLN A 599 -55.86 12.89 2.85
N ILE A 600 -56.56 12.25 1.91
CA ILE A 600 -56.21 12.27 0.48
C ILE A 600 -56.31 13.69 -0.08
N ALA A 601 -57.32 14.47 0.29
CA ALA A 601 -57.49 15.86 -0.12
C ALA A 601 -56.42 16.79 0.50
N GLN A 602 -55.99 16.51 1.73
CA GLN A 602 -54.87 17.20 2.39
C GLN A 602 -53.56 16.92 1.64
N LEU A 603 -53.20 15.64 1.46
CA LEU A 603 -52.01 15.22 0.72
C LEU A 603 -52.00 15.75 -0.71
N SER A 604 -53.14 15.75 -1.41
CA SER A 604 -53.25 16.29 -2.77
C SER A 604 -52.98 17.80 -2.82
N ARG A 605 -53.43 18.56 -1.80
CA ARG A 605 -53.11 19.99 -1.66
C ARG A 605 -51.62 20.22 -1.37
N ASP A 606 -51.02 19.40 -0.51
CA ASP A 606 -49.60 19.51 -0.18
C ASP A 606 -48.70 19.11 -1.36
N PHE A 607 -49.02 18.06 -2.12
CA PHE A 607 -48.36 17.73 -3.39
C PHE A 607 -48.46 18.88 -4.39
N LEU A 608 -49.63 19.51 -4.55
CA LEU A 608 -49.78 20.68 -5.41
C LEU A 608 -48.90 21.86 -4.92
N ARG A 609 -48.74 22.02 -3.60
CA ARG A 609 -47.87 23.04 -3.00
C ARG A 609 -46.40 22.79 -3.33
N TYR A 610 -45.92 21.56 -3.15
CA TYR A 610 -44.55 21.15 -3.52
C TYR A 610 -44.27 21.33 -5.02
N PHE A 611 -45.24 21.06 -5.90
CA PHE A 611 -45.10 21.34 -7.34
C PHE A 611 -44.97 22.84 -7.63
N ASN A 612 -45.81 23.68 -7.04
CA ASN A 612 -45.75 25.13 -7.21
C ASN A 612 -44.43 25.72 -6.67
N ASP A 613 -43.94 25.25 -5.53
CA ASP A 613 -42.68 25.70 -4.95
C ASP A 613 -41.46 25.20 -5.77
N ALA A 614 -41.53 23.98 -6.33
CA ALA A 614 -40.52 23.51 -7.28
C ALA A 614 -40.46 24.34 -8.57
N ASP A 615 -41.61 24.83 -9.08
CA ASP A 615 -41.65 25.70 -10.26
C ASP A 615 -41.20 27.15 -9.95
N LYS A 616 -41.44 27.68 -8.74
CA LYS A 616 -40.79 28.92 -8.28
C LYS A 616 -39.28 28.78 -8.26
N VAL A 617 -38.76 27.71 -7.65
CA VAL A 617 -37.31 27.44 -7.61
C VAL A 617 -36.74 27.32 -9.02
N LYS A 618 -37.43 26.71 -9.99
CA LYS A 618 -37.01 26.72 -11.41
C LYS A 618 -36.96 28.13 -12.01
N GLN A 619 -37.90 29.02 -11.66
CA GLN A 619 -37.90 30.40 -12.13
C GLN A 619 -36.77 31.22 -11.51
N GLU A 620 -36.52 31.08 -10.21
CA GLU A 620 -35.38 31.71 -9.50
C GLU A 620 -34.03 31.22 -10.07
N LEU A 621 -33.88 29.90 -10.28
CA LEU A 621 -32.70 29.27 -10.90
C LEU A 621 -32.61 29.51 -12.43
N LYS A 622 -33.62 30.17 -13.01
CA LYS A 622 -33.52 30.78 -14.35
C LYS A 622 -33.06 32.24 -14.23
N GLN A 623 -33.71 33.05 -13.39
CA GLN A 623 -33.33 34.46 -13.17
C GLN A 623 -31.87 34.63 -12.72
N LEU A 624 -31.40 33.80 -11.79
CA LEU A 624 -29.99 33.78 -11.36
C LEU A 624 -29.03 33.41 -12.50
N ARG A 625 -29.44 32.48 -13.38
CA ARG A 625 -28.64 32.04 -14.54
C ARG A 625 -28.59 33.10 -15.62
N ASP A 626 -29.70 33.79 -15.86
CA ASP A 626 -29.79 34.91 -16.79
C ASP A 626 -28.98 36.12 -16.26
N HIS A 627 -28.98 36.34 -14.93
CA HIS A 627 -28.16 37.36 -14.26
C HIS A 627 -26.65 37.06 -14.31
N GLU A 628 -26.23 35.82 -14.03
CA GLU A 628 -24.82 35.42 -14.20
C GLU A 628 -24.40 35.43 -15.68
N SER A 629 -25.29 35.06 -16.61
CA SER A 629 -25.03 35.19 -18.05
C SER A 629 -24.84 36.65 -18.47
N TYR A 630 -25.61 37.57 -17.88
CA TYR A 630 -25.44 39.01 -18.07
C TYR A 630 -24.09 39.50 -17.52
N LYS A 631 -23.71 39.11 -16.28
CA LYS A 631 -22.38 39.42 -15.70
C LYS A 631 -21.24 38.88 -16.56
N ILE A 632 -21.31 37.62 -16.98
CA ILE A 632 -20.30 37.01 -17.85
C ILE A 632 -20.16 37.83 -19.14
N ARG A 633 -21.27 38.26 -19.74
CA ARG A 633 -21.26 39.09 -20.95
C ARG A 633 -20.69 40.49 -20.72
N THR A 634 -20.98 41.16 -19.61
CA THR A 634 -20.38 42.47 -19.29
C THR A 634 -18.90 42.34 -18.94
N HIS A 635 -18.49 41.30 -18.20
CA HIS A 635 -17.08 40.98 -17.97
C HIS A 635 -16.33 40.68 -19.28
N PHE A 636 -16.95 39.99 -20.23
CA PHE A 636 -16.35 39.71 -21.54
C PHE A 636 -16.11 40.98 -22.35
N GLU A 637 -17.07 41.92 -22.35
CA GLU A 637 -16.92 43.20 -23.05
C GLU A 637 -15.88 44.10 -22.36
N ILE A 638 -15.83 44.12 -21.02
CA ILE A 638 -14.77 44.81 -20.25
C ILE A 638 -13.39 44.21 -20.57
N LEU A 639 -13.26 42.88 -20.58
CA LEU A 639 -12.00 42.19 -20.86
C LEU A 639 -11.53 42.46 -22.30
N LYS A 640 -12.45 42.48 -23.26
CA LYS A 640 -12.20 42.89 -24.65
C LYS A 640 -11.78 44.36 -24.76
N VAL A 641 -12.34 45.29 -23.96
CA VAL A 641 -11.85 46.68 -23.91
C VAL A 641 -10.42 46.73 -23.36
N LEU A 642 -10.15 46.05 -22.25
CA LEU A 642 -8.81 45.96 -21.65
C LEU A 642 -7.78 45.32 -22.60
N GLU A 643 -8.15 44.29 -23.36
CA GLU A 643 -7.28 43.64 -24.34
C GLU A 643 -6.94 44.57 -25.51
N ASN A 644 -7.89 45.40 -25.96
CA ASN A 644 -7.64 46.47 -26.93
C ASN A 644 -6.77 47.59 -26.35
N GLU A 645 -6.96 47.97 -25.07
CA GLU A 645 -6.12 48.95 -24.40
C GLU A 645 -4.68 48.45 -24.25
N ILE A 646 -4.48 47.21 -23.80
CA ILE A 646 -3.17 46.54 -23.73
C ILE A 646 -2.50 46.54 -25.10
N TYR A 647 -3.18 46.10 -26.16
CA TYR A 647 -2.65 46.11 -27.53
C TYR A 647 -2.24 47.53 -27.99
N VAL A 648 -3.02 48.56 -27.66
CA VAL A 648 -2.69 49.97 -27.94
C VAL A 648 -1.53 50.49 -27.07
N HIS A 649 -1.32 49.93 -25.88
CA HIS A 649 -0.16 50.23 -25.03
C HIS A 649 1.11 49.51 -25.51
N ASP A 650 1.01 48.27 -25.96
CA ASP A 650 2.12 47.51 -26.55
C ASP A 650 2.62 48.17 -27.84
N LEU A 651 1.71 48.59 -28.75
CA LEU A 651 2.08 49.37 -29.93
C LEU A 651 2.79 50.70 -29.60
N LYS A 652 2.46 51.34 -28.47
CA LYS A 652 3.17 52.53 -27.98
C LYS A 652 4.52 52.17 -27.37
N ALA A 653 4.63 51.03 -26.69
CA ALA A 653 5.89 50.54 -26.14
C ALA A 653 6.87 50.17 -27.25
N ASP A 654 6.42 49.46 -28.31
CA ASP A 654 7.22 49.16 -29.50
C ASP A 654 7.69 50.44 -30.20
N ALA A 655 6.82 51.43 -30.38
CA ALA A 655 7.20 52.73 -30.94
C ALA A 655 8.27 53.44 -30.09
N LEU A 656 8.15 53.40 -28.76
CA LEU A 656 9.15 53.94 -27.84
C LEU A 656 10.46 53.13 -27.82
N LEU A 657 10.41 51.81 -28.04
CA LEU A 657 11.60 50.97 -28.17
C LEU A 657 12.35 51.26 -29.48
N VAL A 658 11.63 51.38 -30.60
CA VAL A 658 12.22 51.80 -31.90
C VAL A 658 12.84 53.19 -31.80
N GLU A 659 12.17 54.15 -31.15
CA GLU A 659 12.74 55.49 -30.94
C GLU A 659 13.95 55.46 -29.99
N ASN A 660 13.95 54.61 -28.97
CA ASN A 660 15.11 54.40 -28.10
C ASN A 660 16.30 53.77 -28.82
N GLU A 661 16.09 52.78 -29.72
CA GLU A 661 17.17 52.26 -30.54
C GLU A 661 17.68 53.33 -31.52
N ARG A 662 16.81 54.11 -32.18
CA ARG A 662 17.26 55.23 -33.01
C ARG A 662 18.07 56.27 -32.22
N LEU A 663 17.69 56.54 -30.98
CA LEU A 663 18.44 57.42 -30.08
C LEU A 663 19.78 56.80 -29.64
N LYS A 664 19.84 55.49 -29.36
CA LYS A 664 21.10 54.78 -29.08
C LYS A 664 22.05 54.80 -30.28
N GLU A 665 21.54 54.57 -31.50
CA GLU A 665 22.31 54.69 -32.74
C GLU A 665 22.83 56.11 -32.93
N TYR A 666 22.00 57.14 -32.69
CA TYR A 666 22.42 58.54 -32.78
C TYR A 666 23.47 58.91 -31.71
N ILE A 667 23.34 58.39 -30.48
CA ILE A 667 24.33 58.55 -29.41
C ILE A 667 25.63 57.81 -29.74
N ALA A 668 25.56 56.64 -30.38
CA ALA A 668 26.74 55.88 -30.83
C ALA A 668 27.46 56.60 -31.97
N TYR A 669 26.70 57.15 -32.93
CA TYR A 669 27.22 58.02 -33.99
C TYR A 669 27.94 59.24 -33.41
N ILE A 670 27.27 60.00 -32.52
CA ILE A 670 27.87 61.17 -31.86
C ILE A 670 29.11 60.78 -31.03
N LYS A 671 29.10 59.63 -30.35
CA LYS A 671 30.29 59.12 -29.63
C LYS A 671 31.45 58.83 -30.58
N ASN A 672 31.21 58.16 -31.71
CA ASN A 672 32.25 57.93 -32.71
C ASN A 672 32.79 59.26 -33.26
N SER A 673 31.92 60.22 -33.59
CA SER A 673 32.36 61.56 -34.02
C SER A 673 33.20 62.26 -32.95
N ILE A 674 32.83 62.17 -31.66
CA ILE A 674 33.62 62.73 -30.55
C ILE A 674 34.97 62.01 -30.41
N GLU A 675 35.02 60.70 -30.61
CA GLU A 675 36.28 59.93 -30.53
C GLU A 675 37.18 60.17 -31.76
N GLU A 676 36.60 60.45 -32.93
CA GLU A 676 37.31 60.93 -34.13
C GLU A 676 37.85 62.37 -33.93
N TYR A 677 37.05 63.28 -33.36
CA TYR A 677 37.52 64.63 -33.02
C TYR A 677 38.57 64.64 -31.90
N LYS A 678 38.49 63.73 -30.92
CA LYS A 678 39.57 63.51 -29.95
C LYS A 678 40.85 63.07 -30.64
N LYS A 679 40.81 62.01 -31.46
CA LYS A 679 41.99 61.54 -32.20
C LYS A 679 42.59 62.64 -33.08
N GLY A 680 41.77 63.37 -33.83
CA GLY A 680 42.23 64.53 -34.60
C GLY A 680 42.83 65.64 -33.72
N GLY A 681 42.34 65.82 -32.49
CA GLY A 681 42.90 66.72 -31.48
C GLY A 681 44.22 66.22 -30.87
N ASP A 682 44.34 64.91 -30.62
CA ASP A 682 45.55 64.25 -30.13
C ASP A 682 46.64 64.27 -31.22
N ASP A 683 46.27 64.01 -32.48
CA ASP A 683 47.14 64.11 -33.66
C ASP A 683 47.58 65.57 -33.91
N LEU A 684 46.69 66.55 -33.75
CA LEU A 684 47.02 67.99 -33.76
C LEU A 684 47.95 68.37 -32.60
N THR A 685 47.75 67.78 -31.42
CA THR A 685 48.61 68.03 -30.25
C THR A 685 50.00 67.39 -30.44
N CYS A 686 50.04 66.19 -31.03
CA CYS A 686 51.28 65.49 -31.36
C CYS A 686 52.07 66.24 -32.43
N THR A 687 51.45 66.61 -33.54
CA THR A 687 52.08 67.44 -34.59
C THR A 687 52.45 68.85 -34.11
N SER A 688 51.67 69.48 -33.22
CA SER A 688 52.04 70.75 -32.59
C SER A 688 53.24 70.60 -31.62
N ASN A 689 53.38 69.46 -30.94
CA ASN A 689 54.54 69.16 -30.11
C ASN A 689 55.78 68.87 -30.97
N ASP A 690 55.66 68.11 -32.06
CA ASP A 690 56.74 67.89 -33.01
C ASP A 690 57.20 69.19 -33.68
N LEU A 691 56.27 70.06 -34.08
CA LEU A 691 56.58 71.41 -34.57
C LEU A 691 57.27 72.27 -33.50
N SER A 692 56.86 72.15 -32.23
CA SER A 692 57.53 72.83 -31.11
C SER A 692 58.96 72.31 -30.90
N CYS A 693 59.17 70.99 -30.96
CA CYS A 693 60.50 70.37 -30.89
C CYS A 693 61.39 70.77 -32.08
N GLN A 694 60.83 70.84 -33.30
CA GLN A 694 61.54 71.34 -34.49
C GLN A 694 61.87 72.83 -34.37
N LEU A 695 60.97 73.65 -33.82
CA LEU A 695 61.21 75.08 -33.56
C LEU A 695 62.33 75.27 -32.52
N ILE A 696 62.34 74.46 -31.46
CA ILE A 696 63.41 74.44 -30.45
C ILE A 696 64.73 74.02 -31.10
N ALA A 697 64.76 72.95 -31.91
CA ALA A 697 65.97 72.50 -32.60
C ALA A 697 66.53 73.55 -33.56
N LEU A 698 65.67 74.22 -34.33
CA LEU A 698 66.05 75.36 -35.19
C LEU A 698 66.54 76.56 -34.37
N GLN A 699 65.92 76.85 -33.22
CA GLN A 699 66.38 77.92 -32.33
C GLN A 699 67.72 77.60 -31.66
N THR A 700 68.00 76.32 -31.38
CA THR A 700 69.32 75.86 -30.93
C THR A 700 70.35 76.03 -32.06
N GLN A 701 70.11 75.47 -33.25
CA GLN A 701 71.00 75.66 -34.40
C GLN A 701 71.28 77.14 -34.72
N TYR A 702 70.26 78.00 -34.65
CA TYR A 702 70.45 79.44 -34.86
C TYR A 702 71.26 80.09 -33.74
N SER A 703 71.15 79.61 -32.50
CA SER A 703 71.98 80.07 -31.37
C SER A 703 73.43 79.62 -31.50
N ASP A 704 73.66 78.39 -31.99
CA ASP A 704 74.99 77.83 -32.22
C ASP A 704 75.69 78.53 -33.39
N LEU A 705 75.01 78.68 -34.54
CA LEU A 705 75.50 79.48 -35.68
C LEU A 705 75.76 80.95 -35.30
N TRP A 706 74.96 81.52 -34.40
CA TRP A 706 75.19 82.87 -33.88
C TRP A 706 76.43 82.93 -32.95
N ALA A 707 76.72 81.86 -32.20
CA ALA A 707 77.94 81.74 -31.42
C ALA A 707 79.18 81.58 -32.32
N GLU A 708 79.10 80.79 -33.40
CA GLU A 708 80.15 80.69 -34.43
C GLU A 708 80.38 82.02 -35.15
N PHE A 709 79.31 82.77 -35.46
CA PHE A 709 79.40 84.10 -36.06
C PHE A 709 80.02 85.12 -35.09
N GLN A 710 79.73 85.03 -33.79
CA GLN A 710 80.42 85.83 -32.77
C GLN A 710 81.89 85.41 -32.58
N GLY A 711 82.23 84.13 -32.74
CA GLY A 711 83.61 83.63 -32.75
C GLY A 711 84.43 84.19 -33.90
N THR A 712 83.94 84.02 -35.14
CA THR A 712 84.60 84.53 -36.35
C THR A 712 84.70 86.07 -36.37
N LEU A 713 83.69 86.79 -35.87
CA LEU A 713 83.80 88.24 -35.64
C LEU A 713 84.89 88.59 -34.63
N LYS A 714 85.10 87.78 -33.59
CA LYS A 714 86.13 88.03 -32.58
C LYS A 714 87.54 87.77 -33.14
N GLU A 715 87.73 86.71 -33.90
CA GLU A 715 88.99 86.45 -34.63
C GLU A 715 89.30 87.54 -35.66
N LEU A 716 88.29 88.04 -36.38
CA LEU A 716 88.42 89.17 -37.30
C LEU A 716 88.79 90.46 -36.56
N VAL A 717 88.18 90.72 -35.40
CA VAL A 717 88.55 91.87 -34.55
C VAL A 717 89.98 91.72 -34.01
N GLU A 718 90.39 90.54 -33.56
CA GLU A 718 91.72 90.30 -33.03
C GLU A 718 92.81 90.46 -34.13
N SER A 719 92.59 89.93 -35.34
CA SER A 719 93.48 90.18 -36.50
C SER A 719 93.47 91.64 -36.99
N SER A 720 92.35 92.36 -36.89
CA SER A 720 92.29 93.80 -37.20
C SER A 720 93.07 94.66 -36.19
N ASN A 721 93.13 94.25 -34.91
CA ASN A 721 93.95 94.90 -33.90
C ASN A 721 95.44 94.62 -34.10
N GLU A 722 95.79 93.39 -34.51
CA GLU A 722 97.16 92.99 -34.82
C GLU A 722 97.74 93.83 -35.97
N THR A 723 96.99 93.96 -37.07
CA THR A 723 97.35 94.81 -38.22
C THR A 723 97.36 96.31 -37.89
N LEU A 724 96.45 96.80 -37.04
CA LEU A 724 96.51 98.18 -36.52
C LEU A 724 97.80 98.44 -35.71
N ARG A 725 98.28 97.45 -34.95
CA ARG A 725 99.53 97.54 -34.19
C ARG A 725 100.76 97.60 -35.11
N GLU A 726 100.74 96.83 -36.21
CA GLU A 726 101.78 96.90 -37.24
C GLU A 726 101.80 98.25 -37.98
N ILE A 727 100.62 98.75 -38.39
CA ILE A 727 100.48 100.08 -39.00
C ILE A 727 101.01 101.17 -38.05
N LYS A 728 100.73 101.09 -36.75
CA LYS A 728 101.25 102.05 -35.75
C LYS A 728 102.78 102.02 -35.66
N ASN A 729 103.39 100.84 -35.61
CA ASN A 729 104.85 100.70 -35.66
C ASN A 729 105.46 101.27 -36.95
N LEU A 730 104.73 101.21 -38.07
CA LEU A 730 105.17 101.73 -39.37
C LEU A 730 105.08 103.27 -39.43
N VAL A 731 104.03 103.86 -38.85
CA VAL A 731 103.88 105.32 -38.68
C VAL A 731 104.96 105.89 -37.75
N GLU A 732 105.27 105.20 -36.64
CA GLU A 732 106.34 105.64 -35.72
C GLU A 732 107.73 105.62 -36.38
N LYS A 733 107.99 104.64 -37.27
CA LYS A 733 109.22 104.62 -38.10
C LYS A 733 109.26 105.71 -39.18
N LEU A 734 108.11 106.12 -39.73
CA LEU A 734 108.05 107.21 -40.71
C LEU A 734 108.32 108.57 -40.06
N ASN A 735 107.65 108.88 -38.93
CA ASN A 735 107.89 110.11 -38.19
C ASN A 735 109.37 110.28 -37.80
N ALA A 736 109.99 109.20 -37.28
CA ALA A 736 111.42 109.21 -36.94
C ALA A 736 112.35 109.38 -38.17
N ARG A 737 111.89 109.09 -39.39
CA ARG A 737 112.65 109.36 -40.61
C ARG A 737 112.50 110.80 -41.07
N ASP A 738 111.30 111.37 -40.94
CA ASP A 738 111.01 112.72 -41.40
C ASP A 738 111.64 113.78 -40.46
N GLU A 739 111.69 113.55 -39.15
CA GLU A 739 112.47 114.38 -38.20
C GLU A 739 113.96 114.45 -38.55
N ASN A 740 114.54 113.36 -39.09
CA ASN A 740 115.94 113.35 -39.57
C ASN A 740 116.11 114.11 -40.90
N ILE A 741 115.09 114.14 -41.76
CA ILE A 741 115.10 114.91 -43.02
C ILE A 741 114.96 116.42 -42.74
N GLU A 742 114.15 116.78 -41.74
CA GLU A 742 113.96 118.18 -41.33
C GLU A 742 115.26 118.80 -40.77
N GLN A 743 116.04 118.04 -39.99
CA GLN A 743 117.38 118.46 -39.53
C GLN A 743 118.37 118.71 -40.69
N ILE A 744 118.36 117.85 -41.72
CA ILE A 744 119.20 118.04 -42.92
C ILE A 744 118.75 119.29 -43.71
N SER A 745 117.44 119.55 -43.76
CA SER A 745 116.87 120.68 -44.50
C SER A 745 117.26 122.02 -43.86
N VAL A 746 117.20 122.14 -42.52
CA VAL A 746 117.66 123.33 -41.79
C VAL A 746 119.16 123.59 -41.99
N TRP A 747 119.97 122.53 -42.02
CA TRP A 747 121.42 122.66 -42.26
C TRP A 747 121.76 123.17 -43.67
N LEU A 748 120.99 122.77 -44.69
CA LEU A 748 121.17 123.25 -46.06
C LEU A 748 120.71 124.70 -46.25
N GLN A 749 119.64 125.13 -45.57
CA GLN A 749 119.09 126.46 -45.79
C GLN A 749 120.01 127.59 -45.29
N GLY A 750 120.63 127.44 -44.12
CA GLY A 750 121.58 128.45 -43.61
C GLY A 750 122.80 128.69 -44.52
N ASN A 751 123.24 127.67 -45.26
CA ASN A 751 124.36 127.78 -46.20
C ASN A 751 123.97 128.44 -47.55
N LEU A 752 122.67 128.59 -47.84
CA LEU A 752 122.18 129.28 -49.05
C LEU A 752 121.97 130.78 -48.81
N GLU A 753 121.66 131.18 -47.57
CA GLU A 753 121.37 132.58 -47.22
C GLU A 753 122.65 133.47 -47.21
N GLU A 754 123.85 132.90 -46.97
CA GLU A 754 125.13 133.58 -47.19
C GLU A 754 125.55 133.69 -48.68
N LEU A 755 125.01 132.85 -49.57
CA LEU A 755 125.31 132.93 -51.01
C LEU A 755 124.39 133.89 -51.76
N HIS A 756 123.19 134.16 -51.24
CA HIS A 756 122.20 135.02 -51.89
C HIS A 756 122.40 136.52 -51.60
N SER A 757 123.35 136.89 -50.73
CA SER A 757 123.55 138.25 -50.22
C SER A 757 124.62 139.07 -50.96
N LEU A 758 125.07 138.62 -52.15
CA LEU A 758 126.05 139.30 -53.01
C LEU A 758 125.55 139.68 -54.41
N MET A 759 124.26 139.47 -54.73
CA MET A 759 123.71 139.79 -56.06
C MET A 759 122.40 140.59 -55.99
N GLU A 760 122.41 141.71 -56.72
CA GLU A 760 121.30 142.61 -57.10
C GLU A 760 120.61 143.45 -56.01
N GLN A 761 120.89 144.76 -56.09
CA GLN A 761 120.11 145.86 -55.52
C GLN A 761 119.19 146.42 -56.61
N GLU A 762 117.87 146.45 -56.40
CA GLU A 762 116.85 147.36 -56.99
C GLU A 762 115.47 146.73 -56.64
N SER A 763 114.52 147.24 -55.84
CA SER A 763 114.09 148.54 -55.30
C SER A 763 112.70 148.94 -55.84
N GLN A 764 111.79 149.28 -54.90
CA GLN A 764 110.50 149.97 -55.06
C GLN A 764 109.21 149.21 -55.48
N MET A 765 108.38 148.98 -54.44
CA MET A 765 106.98 149.47 -54.28
C MET A 765 105.73 148.71 -54.81
N ASP A 766 104.69 148.84 -53.97
CA ASP A 766 103.23 148.88 -54.20
C ASP A 766 102.32 147.62 -54.39
N LEU A 767 101.73 147.21 -53.25
CA LEU A 767 100.26 147.04 -53.02
C LEU A 767 99.57 145.80 -53.71
N PRO A 768 98.24 145.54 -53.53
CA PRO A 768 97.79 144.65 -52.43
C PRO A 768 96.71 143.58 -52.81
N GLU A 769 96.10 142.97 -51.77
CA GLU A 769 94.95 142.03 -51.76
C GLU A 769 95.21 140.56 -52.15
N SER A 770 94.89 139.56 -51.32
CA SER A 770 93.51 139.24 -50.91
C SER A 770 93.45 138.21 -49.75
N LYS A 771 92.24 137.84 -49.26
CA LYS A 771 92.01 136.99 -48.07
C LYS A 771 91.10 135.80 -48.39
N LYS A 772 91.32 134.62 -47.76
CA LYS A 772 90.27 133.80 -47.07
C LYS A 772 90.74 132.45 -46.45
N LYS A 773 90.56 132.36 -45.12
CA LYS A 773 89.85 131.30 -44.34
C LYS A 773 90.40 129.86 -44.14
N GLN A 774 90.27 129.45 -42.86
CA GLN A 774 89.91 128.11 -42.31
C GLN A 774 90.97 126.98 -42.25
N SER A 775 91.00 126.09 -41.24
CA SER A 775 90.53 126.17 -39.82
C SER A 775 90.89 124.92 -38.99
N ARG A 776 91.34 125.11 -37.72
CA ARG A 776 91.35 124.15 -36.56
C ARG A 776 92.19 122.85 -36.67
N ILE A 777 92.91 122.47 -35.58
CA ILE A 777 93.03 121.09 -35.01
C ILE A 777 94.05 120.97 -33.84
N LYS A 778 93.70 120.20 -32.77
CA LYS A 778 94.55 119.72 -31.62
C LYS A 778 95.20 120.81 -30.72
N ARG A 779 95.71 120.56 -29.49
CA ARG A 779 96.01 119.34 -28.66
C ARG A 779 95.31 119.43 -27.25
N ILE A 780 94.73 118.35 -26.67
CA ILE A 780 95.24 117.39 -25.62
C ILE A 780 95.38 118.06 -24.20
N HIS A 781 94.86 117.54 -23.06
CA HIS A 781 95.14 116.23 -22.37
C HIS A 781 94.04 115.71 -21.37
N PHE A 782 94.37 114.64 -20.60
CA PHE A 782 93.60 113.74 -19.68
C PHE A 782 93.10 114.35 -18.32
N PRO A 783 92.40 113.64 -17.35
CA PRO A 783 92.14 112.18 -17.12
C PRO A 783 90.64 111.71 -17.02
N VAL A 784 90.22 110.44 -17.22
CA VAL A 784 90.33 109.12 -16.49
C VAL A 784 89.37 108.97 -15.27
N VAL A 785 88.91 107.73 -14.96
CA VAL A 785 88.02 107.27 -13.84
C VAL A 785 86.50 107.30 -14.17
N GLU A 786 85.66 106.23 -14.04
CA GLU A 786 85.88 104.76 -13.92
C GLU A 786 84.59 103.90 -14.20
N CYS A 787 84.47 102.69 -13.61
CA CYS A 787 83.50 101.58 -13.81
C CYS A 787 82.26 101.63 -12.84
N THR A 788 81.07 101.05 -13.09
CA THR A 788 80.73 99.60 -12.94
C THR A 788 79.23 99.26 -13.17
N MET A 789 78.92 97.98 -13.50
CA MET A 789 77.66 97.21 -13.25
C MET A 789 76.32 97.65 -13.93
N LYS A 790 75.21 96.87 -13.91
CA LYS A 790 74.94 95.49 -14.43
C LYS A 790 73.43 95.14 -14.33
N LYS A 791 72.88 94.35 -15.27
CA LYS A 791 71.59 93.56 -15.18
C LYS A 791 70.26 94.37 -15.05
N SER A 792 69.05 93.78 -15.17
CA SER A 792 68.46 92.80 -16.14
C SER A 792 66.96 92.55 -15.86
N LYS A 793 66.13 92.30 -16.91
CA LYS A 793 64.88 91.46 -17.00
C LYS A 793 63.86 91.44 -15.81
N GLN A 794 62.57 91.79 -15.97
CA GLN A 794 61.47 91.17 -16.76
C GLN A 794 60.75 89.99 -16.03
N LYS A 795 59.42 89.87 -16.22
CA LYS A 795 58.41 88.99 -15.54
C LYS A 795 57.97 89.50 -14.15
N LEU A 796 56.70 89.60 -13.76
CA LEU A 796 55.39 89.23 -14.37
C LEU A 796 55.09 87.71 -14.46
N THR A 797 54.40 87.19 -13.43
CA THR A 797 53.29 86.19 -13.48
C THR A 797 52.74 85.93 -12.07
N LYS A 798 51.48 86.29 -11.81
CA LYS A 798 50.42 85.29 -11.64
C LYS A 798 49.05 85.92 -11.94
#